data_AF-A0A2X0RW63-F1
#
_entry.id   AF-A0A2X0RW63-F1
#
_cell.length_a   1.000
_cell.length_b   1.000
_cell.length_c   1.000
_cell.angle_alpha   90.00
_cell.angle_beta   90.00
_cell.angle_gamma   90.00
#
_symmetry.space_group_name_H-M   'P 1'
#
loop_
_entity.id
_entity.type
_entity.pdbx_description
1 polymer ?
#
loop_
_entity_poly.entity_id
_entity_poly.type
_entity_poly.pdbx_seq_one_letter_code
_entity_poly.pdbx_strand_id
1 'polypeptide(L)'
;MGFALVLGIGARGDEIAVGDVIGVDFGPVAHANHFNVLAEGAQKFVVGNHLVQTNSSVVNLSGATMDGVSVILDATAYFSNDDAEHNLGNPPVVYSTENLTDWIGVVTGKGGLLTITFTGLNDAFGYDLNIGTAFKKNDAPNGTTYSAAGRSVTNDDVSEDPNFFDLKGLPTDGKGNLVITVSGAKASAVSALTLKAAEPAAIRTAGGPPATVGKPVRVSERSAADVAGSKPNFVIIFTDDQGYADLSCFGGDHVFTPNIDQMAKEGARLTSFYVAAPLCTPSRAALMTGCYPARIDMDIPSSITVEEINKKPFPVCLAGDGRGLNPKELTIAEVAQSAGYKTGMFGKWHLGDQPEFLPTRQGFEEFFGLPYSHDISPKHPRQKVFHFPPLPLMEGENVIELMPDSNYLTRRITERAVEFIKRHKDENFFLYVAHPLPHGPLAASPEIKKEYAQVIPENDKAKKKLYSTAVYELDWSVGEILKALKEQGGDENTIVLFTTDNGPAGRNGSAKPLSGGKGKTLEGGQRVPAVIRWPHVIPAGLETDTLLTAMDVLPTFAKLSGATLPDDLVIDGKDMMPVLLEDAESPHEYFFYAHWGVLEGVRWKSWKLRIVDGKEALYNLEDDIAEKKNVAAAHPEIVQQLKAAMAGFEKEMNTNVRPAGSVENPKPLSIERSR
;
A
#
# COMPACT_ATOMS: atom_id res chain seq x y z
N MET A 1 8.63 36.05 16.00
CA MET A 1 9.36 35.98 17.29
C MET A 1 8.35 35.96 18.41
N GLY A 2 8.33 34.89 19.19
CA GLY A 2 7.56 34.73 20.42
C GLY A 2 8.11 33.48 21.10
N PHE A 3 9.09 33.66 21.99
CA PHE A 3 9.75 32.58 22.72
C PHE A 3 8.85 32.12 23.87
N ALA A 4 8.73 30.81 24.09
CA ALA A 4 8.25 30.27 25.35
C ALA A 4 9.39 30.30 26.37
N LEU A 5 9.15 30.97 27.51
CA LEU A 5 10.07 31.06 28.64
C LEU A 5 9.74 29.93 29.62
N VAL A 6 10.71 29.05 29.91
CA VAL A 6 10.62 28.08 31.01
C VAL A 6 11.41 28.66 32.18
N LEU A 7 10.72 29.06 33.26
CA LEU A 7 11.33 29.51 34.51
C LEU A 7 11.20 28.41 35.57
N GLY A 8 12.32 28.01 36.15
CA GLY A 8 12.35 27.26 37.40
C GLY A 8 13.55 27.68 38.22
N ILE A 9 13.37 28.54 39.24
CA ILE A 9 14.34 28.68 40.33
C ILE A 9 13.63 29.12 41.63
N GLY A 10 13.93 28.42 42.73
CA GLY A 10 13.77 28.92 44.10
C GLY A 10 14.43 27.99 45.12
N ALA A 11 15.58 28.39 45.68
CA ALA A 11 16.36 27.61 46.64
C ALA A 11 16.05 27.96 48.11
N ARG A 12 16.08 26.94 49.00
CA ARG A 12 16.55 27.02 50.40
C ARG A 12 16.69 25.60 51.02
N GLY A 13 17.91 25.22 51.39
CA GLY A 13 18.24 24.18 52.39
C GLY A 13 18.39 22.74 51.91
N ASP A 14 19.64 22.30 51.73
CA ASP A 14 20.29 20.97 51.85
C ASP A 14 19.55 19.61 51.68
N GLU A 15 18.36 19.51 51.07
CA GLU A 15 17.83 18.22 50.55
C GLU A 15 17.09 18.40 49.21
N ILE A 16 17.48 17.63 48.17
CA ILE A 16 16.80 17.61 46.86
C ILE A 16 15.81 16.43 46.84
N ALA A 17 14.51 16.73 46.85
CA ALA A 17 13.46 15.83 46.37
C ALA A 17 12.86 16.43 45.09
N VAL A 18 12.96 15.67 43.99
CA VAL A 18 12.40 16.02 42.68
C VAL A 18 10.88 15.84 42.73
N GLY A 19 10.12 16.87 42.32
CA GLY A 19 8.67 16.79 42.14
C GLY A 19 8.31 17.22 40.71
N ASP A 20 7.93 16.25 39.89
CA ASP A 20 7.71 16.32 38.44
C ASP A 20 6.39 17.01 38.07
N VAL A 21 6.39 18.32 37.78
CA VAL A 21 5.25 18.97 37.11
C VAL A 21 5.76 19.95 36.04
N ILE A 22 5.49 19.64 34.77
CA ILE A 22 5.64 20.57 33.64
C ILE A 22 4.26 21.19 33.39
N GLY A 23 4.14 22.51 33.55
CA GLY A 23 2.94 23.27 33.17
C GLY A 23 3.09 23.86 31.78
N VAL A 24 2.13 23.63 30.89
CA VAL A 24 2.04 24.28 29.57
C VAL A 24 0.79 25.15 29.57
N ASP A 25 0.96 26.46 29.41
CA ASP A 25 -0.13 27.44 29.28
C ASP A 25 -0.33 27.79 27.81
N PHE A 26 -1.55 27.59 27.30
CA PHE A 26 -1.91 27.90 25.93
C PHE A 26 -2.69 29.21 25.91
N GLY A 27 -2.00 30.30 25.53
CA GLY A 27 -2.64 31.60 25.29
C GLY A 27 -3.67 31.54 24.15
N PRO A 28 -4.56 32.55 24.04
CA PRO A 28 -5.76 32.47 23.22
C PRO A 28 -5.48 32.77 21.74
N VAL A 29 -4.77 31.88 21.01
CA VAL A 29 -4.77 31.85 19.54
C VAL A 29 -4.45 30.44 19.00
N ALA A 30 -5.26 30.01 18.02
CA ALA A 30 -5.05 28.97 16.99
C ALA A 30 -5.85 27.66 17.13
N HIS A 31 -6.75 27.44 16.16
CA HIS A 31 -7.27 26.13 15.77
C HIS A 31 -6.11 25.28 15.23
N ALA A 32 -5.62 24.34 16.03
CA ALA A 32 -4.67 23.31 15.59
C ALA A 32 -5.21 21.96 16.06
N ASN A 33 -5.35 21.01 15.12
CA ASN A 33 -6.04 19.74 15.38
C ASN A 33 -5.18 18.66 16.07
N HIS A 34 -3.88 18.89 16.29
CA HIS A 34 -2.99 17.93 16.96
C HIS A 34 -1.84 18.62 17.71
N PHE A 35 -1.59 18.19 18.96
CA PHE A 35 -0.38 18.55 19.71
C PHE A 35 0.28 17.28 20.27
N ASN A 36 1.60 17.19 20.10
CA ASN A 36 2.41 16.15 20.73
C ASN A 36 3.16 16.78 21.92
N VAL A 37 2.92 16.30 23.14
CA VAL A 37 3.71 16.68 24.32
C VAL A 37 4.65 15.54 24.66
N LEU A 38 5.96 15.76 24.47
CA LEU A 38 7.00 14.83 24.92
C LEU A 38 7.30 15.12 26.39
N ALA A 39 6.77 14.30 27.28
CA ALA A 39 7.09 14.32 28.70
C ALA A 39 7.87 13.04 29.04
N GLU A 40 9.19 13.05 28.83
CA GLU A 40 10.05 11.97 29.34
C GLU A 40 10.10 12.04 30.87
N GLY A 41 9.46 11.06 31.53
CA GLY A 41 9.65 10.80 32.96
C GLY A 41 8.60 11.37 33.92
N ALA A 42 7.65 12.18 33.47
CA ALA A 42 6.58 12.68 34.36
C ALA A 42 5.39 11.72 34.42
N GLN A 43 5.04 11.23 35.61
CA GLN A 43 3.83 10.41 35.82
C GLN A 43 2.54 11.24 35.91
N LYS A 44 2.63 12.58 36.05
CA LYS A 44 1.47 13.47 36.24
C LYS A 44 1.60 14.73 35.38
N PHE A 45 0.53 15.16 34.73
CA PHE A 45 0.47 16.39 33.93
C PHE A 45 -0.88 17.10 34.10
N VAL A 46 -0.94 18.41 33.80
CA VAL A 46 -2.15 19.24 33.97
C VAL A 46 -2.69 19.65 32.60
N VAL A 47 -3.98 19.41 32.35
CA VAL A 47 -4.70 19.87 31.14
C VAL A 47 -5.84 20.78 31.57
N GLY A 48 -5.74 22.08 31.25
CA GLY A 48 -6.65 23.09 31.78
C GLY A 48 -6.55 23.19 33.31
N ASN A 49 -7.65 22.95 34.02
CA ASN A 49 -7.71 22.95 35.50
C ASN A 49 -7.63 21.54 36.12
N HIS A 50 -7.28 20.50 35.35
CA HIS A 50 -7.36 19.11 35.81
C HIS A 50 -6.01 18.41 35.81
N LEU A 51 -5.75 17.63 36.87
CA LEU A 51 -4.55 16.80 37.03
C LEU A 51 -4.80 15.41 36.44
N VAL A 52 -3.91 14.94 35.57
CA VAL A 52 -3.97 13.66 34.86
C VAL A 52 -2.73 12.83 35.22
N GLN A 53 -2.91 11.54 35.53
CA GLN A 53 -1.82 10.61 35.86
C GLN A 53 -1.77 9.47 34.83
N THR A 54 -0.57 9.14 34.34
CA THR A 54 -0.35 8.07 33.34
C THR A 54 0.85 7.20 33.71
N ASN A 55 0.79 5.93 33.32
CA ASN A 55 1.93 4.99 33.39
C ASN A 55 2.63 4.83 32.02
N SER A 56 2.16 5.53 30.99
CA SER A 56 2.74 5.53 29.64
C SER A 56 3.76 6.67 29.50
N SER A 57 4.89 6.38 28.84
CA SER A 57 5.94 7.37 28.50
C SER A 57 5.57 8.27 27.31
N VAL A 58 4.42 8.03 26.66
CA VAL A 58 3.90 8.82 25.53
C VAL A 58 2.40 9.06 25.72
N VAL A 59 1.96 10.31 25.55
CA VAL A 59 0.54 10.71 25.62
C VAL A 59 0.20 11.52 24.36
N ASN A 60 -0.75 11.02 23.56
CA ASN A 60 -1.29 11.74 22.40
C ASN A 60 -2.62 12.42 22.77
N LEU A 61 -2.72 13.72 22.50
CA LEU A 61 -3.95 14.50 22.69
C LEU A 61 -4.52 14.87 21.31
N SER A 62 -5.75 14.46 21.02
CA SER A 62 -6.48 14.88 19.81
C SER A 62 -7.82 15.54 20.16
N GLY A 63 -8.12 16.63 19.46
CA GLY A 63 -9.40 17.34 19.55
C GLY A 63 -9.61 18.15 20.84
N ALA A 64 -9.33 19.46 20.78
CA ALA A 64 -9.80 20.41 21.80
C ALA A 64 -10.61 21.51 21.11
N THR A 65 -11.88 21.68 21.52
CA THR A 65 -12.64 22.90 21.22
C THR A 65 -13.01 23.57 22.55
N MET A 66 -12.76 24.88 22.64
CA MET A 66 -13.13 25.70 23.79
C MET A 66 -14.64 25.95 23.71
N ASP A 67 -15.45 24.97 24.14
CA ASP A 67 -16.80 25.17 24.70
C ASP A 67 -17.36 23.80 25.12
N GLY A 68 -17.08 23.37 26.36
CA GLY A 68 -17.58 22.12 26.93
C GLY A 68 -16.63 20.93 26.68
N VAL A 69 -15.87 20.58 27.71
CA VAL A 69 -14.70 19.68 27.65
C VAL A 69 -15.06 18.25 27.24
N SER A 70 -14.49 17.77 26.14
CA SER A 70 -14.25 16.35 25.84
C SER A 70 -12.79 16.22 25.40
N VAL A 71 -12.00 15.43 26.12
CA VAL A 71 -10.61 15.12 25.77
C VAL A 71 -10.55 13.67 25.34
N ILE A 72 -10.15 13.42 24.09
CA ILE A 72 -9.90 12.05 23.61
C ILE A 72 -8.48 11.69 24.04
N LEU A 73 -8.36 10.75 24.98
CA LEU A 73 -7.09 10.19 25.43
C LEU A 73 -6.85 8.87 24.71
N ASP A 74 -5.81 8.80 23.89
CA ASP A 74 -5.31 7.54 23.32
C ASP A 74 -4.22 6.99 24.24
N ALA A 75 -4.62 6.53 25.43
CA ALA A 75 -3.76 5.87 26.40
C ALA A 75 -4.57 5.01 27.38
N THR A 76 -4.01 3.87 27.81
CA THR A 76 -4.55 3.05 28.90
C THR A 76 -4.43 3.82 30.23
N ALA A 77 -5.48 4.57 30.60
CA ALA A 77 -5.53 5.30 31.86
C ALA A 77 -6.28 4.49 32.94
N TYR A 78 -5.69 4.37 34.13
CA TYR A 78 -6.38 3.88 35.32
C TYR A 78 -6.67 5.08 36.23
N PHE A 79 -7.94 5.30 36.58
CA PHE A 79 -8.32 6.25 37.63
C PHE A 79 -8.34 5.50 38.97
N SER A 80 -7.45 5.82 39.91
CA SER A 80 -7.53 5.30 41.28
C SER A 80 -8.50 6.14 42.11
N ASN A 81 -9.37 5.46 42.86
CA ASN A 81 -10.45 6.06 43.63
C ASN A 81 -10.05 6.31 45.10
N ASP A 82 -8.79 6.66 45.36
CA ASP A 82 -8.28 6.93 46.70
C ASP A 82 -7.85 8.39 46.79
N ASP A 83 -8.83 9.26 47.05
CA ASP A 83 -8.76 10.32 48.05
C ASP A 83 -10.10 11.07 48.07
N ALA A 84 -10.92 10.67 49.04
CA ALA A 84 -12.11 11.41 49.44
C ALA A 84 -11.70 12.75 50.07
N GLU A 85 -12.60 13.73 49.94
CA GLU A 85 -12.54 15.08 50.53
C GLU A 85 -11.90 16.20 49.70
N HIS A 86 -12.36 16.41 48.46
CA HIS A 86 -12.72 17.77 48.02
C HIS A 86 -13.86 17.76 47.00
N ASN A 87 -14.79 18.69 47.19
CA ASN A 87 -16.10 18.77 46.53
C ASN A 87 -15.97 19.28 45.08
N LEU A 88 -15.43 18.46 44.19
CA LEU A 88 -15.42 18.69 42.74
C LEU A 88 -16.33 17.64 42.10
N GLY A 89 -17.31 18.09 41.30
CA GLY A 89 -18.32 17.22 40.69
C GLY A 89 -17.70 16.04 39.93
N ASN A 90 -18.38 14.88 39.98
CA ASN A 90 -17.94 13.62 39.37
C ASN A 90 -17.33 13.83 37.98
N PRO A 91 -16.05 13.47 37.75
CA PRO A 91 -15.43 13.55 36.43
C PRO A 91 -15.91 12.40 35.52
N PRO A 92 -15.91 12.60 34.18
CA PRO A 92 -16.22 11.54 33.22
C PRO A 92 -15.13 10.45 33.26
N VAL A 93 -15.55 9.18 33.23
CA VAL A 93 -14.65 8.01 33.17
C VAL A 93 -14.72 7.40 31.77
N VAL A 94 -13.58 7.13 31.16
CA VAL A 94 -13.42 6.57 29.81
C VAL A 94 -12.69 5.21 29.92
N TYR A 95 -13.17 4.18 29.21
CA TYR A 95 -12.57 2.84 29.18
C TYR A 95 -12.27 2.43 27.72
N SER A 96 -11.12 1.80 27.44
CA SER A 96 -10.72 1.34 26.08
C SER A 96 -10.71 -0.20 25.93
N THR A 97 -10.95 -0.70 24.72
CA THR A 97 -10.69 -2.10 24.30
C THR A 97 -9.80 -2.13 23.04
N GLU A 98 -9.08 -3.24 22.81
CA GLU A 98 -8.02 -3.40 21.78
C GLU A 98 -8.53 -3.61 20.33
N ASN A 99 -9.81 -3.39 20.02
CA ASN A 99 -10.38 -3.66 18.69
C ASN A 99 -10.99 -2.42 18.02
N LEU A 100 -10.54 -2.13 16.78
CA LEU A 100 -10.91 -0.96 15.94
C LEU A 100 -12.36 -0.90 15.43
N THR A 101 -13.28 -1.70 15.99
CA THR A 101 -14.71 -1.71 15.62
C THR A 101 -15.66 -1.37 16.78
N ASP A 102 -15.12 -1.17 17.98
CA ASP A 102 -15.90 -0.87 19.19
C ASP A 102 -15.89 0.64 19.47
N TRP A 103 -17.06 1.22 19.74
CA TRP A 103 -17.19 2.66 20.02
C TRP A 103 -17.15 2.93 21.52
N ILE A 104 -16.43 3.96 21.94
CA ILE A 104 -16.27 4.35 23.35
C ILE A 104 -17.27 5.46 23.68
N GLY A 105 -18.15 5.21 24.66
CA GLY A 105 -19.16 6.18 25.10
C GLY A 105 -18.70 7.05 26.28
N VAL A 106 -19.12 8.31 26.32
CA VAL A 106 -18.88 9.21 27.46
C VAL A 106 -19.97 8.99 28.51
N VAL A 107 -19.56 8.67 29.75
CA VAL A 107 -20.48 8.42 30.87
C VAL A 107 -20.61 9.66 31.76
N THR A 108 -21.84 10.11 31.98
CA THR A 108 -22.17 11.18 32.92
C THR A 108 -23.23 10.72 33.91
N GLY A 109 -23.10 11.07 35.19
CA GLY A 109 -24.02 10.60 36.24
C GLY A 109 -24.56 11.75 37.10
N LYS A 110 -25.89 11.86 37.22
CA LYS A 110 -26.55 12.81 38.13
C LYS A 110 -27.83 12.19 38.71
N GLY A 111 -27.94 12.11 40.04
CA GLY A 111 -29.19 11.74 40.73
C GLY A 111 -29.67 10.30 40.55
N GLY A 112 -28.77 9.32 40.38
CA GLY A 112 -29.12 7.92 40.14
C GLY A 112 -29.51 7.60 38.68
N LEU A 113 -29.38 8.59 37.80
CA LEU A 113 -29.50 8.48 36.36
C LEU A 113 -28.10 8.56 35.74
N LEU A 114 -27.77 7.58 34.92
CA LEU A 114 -26.50 7.49 34.19
C LEU A 114 -26.79 7.67 32.71
N THR A 115 -26.11 8.61 32.05
CA THR A 115 -26.27 8.89 30.62
C THR A 115 -24.97 8.57 29.90
N ILE A 116 -25.07 7.73 28.87
CA ILE A 116 -23.96 7.30 28.04
C ILE A 116 -24.21 7.83 26.64
N THR A 117 -23.25 8.58 26.11
CA THR A 117 -23.35 9.15 24.75
C THR A 117 -22.27 8.56 23.85
N PHE A 118 -22.68 7.94 22.75
CA PHE A 118 -21.81 7.53 21.66
C PHE A 118 -21.89 8.56 20.54
N THR A 119 -20.76 9.11 20.08
CA THR A 119 -20.72 10.23 19.12
C THR A 119 -20.06 9.81 17.81
N GLY A 120 -20.63 10.23 16.68
CA GLY A 120 -20.11 10.02 15.32
C GLY A 120 -20.79 8.89 14.53
N LEU A 121 -21.82 8.27 15.10
CA LEU A 121 -22.51 7.10 14.55
C LEU A 121 -23.21 7.48 13.23
N ASN A 122 -23.28 6.53 12.31
CA ASN A 122 -23.91 6.68 11.01
C ASN A 122 -25.23 5.89 11.00
N ASP A 123 -26.34 6.60 10.83
CA ASP A 123 -27.71 6.05 10.82
C ASP A 123 -27.94 4.97 9.74
N ALA A 124 -27.04 4.83 8.76
CA ALA A 124 -27.08 3.77 7.76
C ALA A 124 -26.76 2.36 8.31
N PHE A 125 -26.21 2.25 9.53
CA PHE A 125 -25.89 0.98 10.19
C PHE A 125 -26.85 0.68 11.35
N GLY A 126 -27.22 -0.60 11.51
CA GLY A 126 -27.83 -1.08 12.75
C GLY A 126 -26.75 -1.31 13.81
N TYR A 127 -27.03 -0.97 15.07
CA TYR A 127 -26.10 -1.15 16.18
C TYR A 127 -26.65 -2.15 17.20
N ASP A 128 -25.79 -3.02 17.71
CA ASP A 128 -26.07 -3.94 18.81
C ASP A 128 -25.33 -3.46 20.07
N LEU A 129 -26.06 -3.25 21.16
CA LEU A 129 -25.47 -2.83 22.42
C LEU A 129 -25.06 -4.05 23.26
N ASN A 130 -23.78 -4.14 23.62
CA ASN A 130 -23.29 -5.17 24.54
C ASN A 130 -23.04 -4.58 25.94
N ILE A 131 -23.83 -5.04 26.91
CA ILE A 131 -23.71 -4.61 28.33
C ILE A 131 -22.95 -5.66 29.15
N GLY A 132 -22.65 -6.85 28.59
CA GLY A 132 -22.08 -8.00 29.32
C GLY A 132 -20.72 -7.77 29.98
N THR A 133 -19.98 -6.72 29.61
CA THR A 133 -18.71 -6.31 30.25
C THR A 133 -18.87 -5.12 31.20
N ALA A 134 -20.06 -4.51 31.24
CA ALA A 134 -20.27 -3.22 31.88
C ALA A 134 -20.49 -3.31 33.37
N PHE A 135 -20.83 -4.47 33.90
CA PHE A 135 -20.99 -4.66 35.34
C PHE A 135 -20.22 -5.92 35.74
N LYS A 136 -19.55 -5.92 36.90
CA LYS A 136 -19.12 -7.19 37.49
C LYS A 136 -20.35 -8.08 37.60
N LYS A 137 -20.19 -9.37 37.31
CA LYS A 137 -21.21 -10.41 37.09
C LYS A 137 -22.42 -10.43 38.06
N ASN A 138 -22.42 -9.67 39.17
CA ASN A 138 -23.46 -9.59 40.20
C ASN A 138 -23.81 -8.16 40.70
N ASP A 139 -23.42 -7.06 40.05
CA ASP A 139 -23.50 -5.70 40.66
C ASP A 139 -24.63 -4.78 40.14
N ALA A 140 -25.41 -5.18 39.13
CA ALA A 140 -26.59 -4.40 38.70
C ALA A 140 -27.81 -4.78 39.58
N PRO A 141 -28.43 -3.85 40.32
CA PRO A 141 -29.63 -4.16 41.10
C PRO A 141 -30.77 -4.65 40.20
N ASN A 142 -31.55 -5.64 40.64
CA ASN A 142 -32.82 -5.99 40.00
C ASN A 142 -33.71 -4.74 39.85
N GLY A 143 -34.34 -4.60 38.69
CA GLY A 143 -35.11 -3.41 38.31
C GLY A 143 -34.31 -2.29 37.62
N THR A 144 -33.04 -2.54 37.24
CA THR A 144 -32.24 -1.58 36.46
C THR A 144 -32.82 -1.46 35.06
N THR A 145 -33.16 -0.23 34.66
CA THR A 145 -33.81 0.04 33.36
C THR A 145 -32.89 0.84 32.44
N TYR A 146 -32.70 0.31 31.23
CA TYR A 146 -31.91 0.90 30.15
C TYR A 146 -32.86 1.49 29.11
N SER A 147 -32.69 2.76 28.76
CA SER A 147 -33.59 3.47 27.83
C SER A 147 -32.82 4.20 26.74
N ALA A 148 -33.28 4.12 25.50
CA ALA A 148 -32.76 4.87 24.36
C ALA A 148 -33.87 5.09 23.33
N ALA A 149 -33.95 6.30 22.77
CA ALA A 149 -34.93 6.67 21.73
C ALA A 149 -36.39 6.22 22.00
N GLY A 150 -36.84 6.28 23.26
CA GLY A 150 -38.22 5.92 23.65
C GLY A 150 -38.48 4.42 23.85
N ARG A 151 -37.47 3.56 23.71
CA ARG A 151 -37.52 2.14 24.11
C ARG A 151 -36.83 1.96 25.46
N SER A 152 -37.35 1.07 26.30
CA SER A 152 -36.79 0.74 27.61
C SER A 152 -36.77 -0.78 27.81
N VAL A 153 -35.72 -1.30 28.43
CA VAL A 153 -35.59 -2.70 28.85
C VAL A 153 -35.14 -2.75 30.30
N THR A 154 -35.77 -3.61 31.10
CA THR A 154 -35.42 -3.83 32.51
C THR A 154 -34.69 -5.17 32.63
N ASN A 155 -33.64 -5.23 33.45
CA ASN A 155 -32.82 -6.45 33.62
C ASN A 155 -33.57 -7.65 34.22
N ASP A 156 -34.78 -7.46 34.74
CA ASP A 156 -35.64 -8.52 35.27
C ASP A 156 -36.39 -9.30 34.17
N ASP A 157 -36.41 -8.82 32.92
CA ASP A 157 -37.24 -9.36 31.82
C ASP A 157 -36.53 -10.37 30.89
N VAL A 158 -35.27 -10.74 31.15
CA VAL A 158 -34.43 -11.52 30.21
C VAL A 158 -34.14 -12.93 30.75
N SER A 159 -34.68 -13.97 30.10
CA SER A 159 -34.64 -15.35 30.62
C SER A 159 -33.51 -16.24 30.07
N GLU A 160 -32.73 -15.82 29.06
CA GLU A 160 -31.66 -16.65 28.47
C GLU A 160 -30.47 -15.80 28.03
N ASP A 161 -29.34 -15.97 28.72
CA ASP A 161 -28.05 -15.24 28.62
C ASP A 161 -28.04 -13.78 29.16
N PRO A 162 -27.59 -13.54 30.40
CA PRO A 162 -27.67 -12.24 31.07
C PRO A 162 -26.75 -11.14 30.48
N ASN A 163 -26.05 -11.42 29.37
CA ASN A 163 -25.01 -10.54 28.82
C ASN A 163 -25.38 -9.84 27.50
N PHE A 164 -26.55 -10.13 26.92
CA PHE A 164 -26.97 -9.54 25.65
C PHE A 164 -28.34 -8.88 25.76
N PHE A 165 -28.41 -7.58 25.48
CA PHE A 165 -29.67 -6.85 25.34
C PHE A 165 -29.81 -6.41 23.88
N ASP A 166 -30.76 -7.02 23.16
CA ASP A 166 -31.02 -6.68 21.76
C ASP A 166 -31.74 -5.32 21.68
N LEU A 167 -31.00 -4.28 21.32
CA LEU A 167 -31.52 -2.94 21.02
C LEU A 167 -31.45 -2.63 19.52
N LYS A 168 -31.77 -3.60 18.66
CA LYS A 168 -31.75 -3.42 17.21
C LYS A 168 -32.56 -2.21 16.73
N GLY A 169 -31.90 -1.41 15.90
CA GLY A 169 -32.52 -0.33 15.12
C GLY A 169 -32.88 0.92 15.93
N LEU A 170 -32.08 1.27 16.95
CA LEU A 170 -32.20 2.57 17.60
C LEU A 170 -31.67 3.69 16.68
N PRO A 171 -32.49 4.69 16.33
CA PRO A 171 -32.03 5.84 15.56
C PRO A 171 -31.13 6.74 16.40
N THR A 172 -30.14 7.39 15.79
CA THR A 172 -29.42 8.48 16.47
C THR A 172 -30.31 9.72 16.61
N ASP A 173 -29.85 10.72 17.35
CA ASP A 173 -30.52 12.02 17.52
C ASP A 173 -30.56 12.90 16.23
N GLY A 174 -30.22 12.32 15.06
CA GLY A 174 -30.10 13.04 13.79
C GLY A 174 -28.82 13.87 13.67
N LYS A 175 -27.92 13.79 14.66
CA LYS A 175 -26.56 14.37 14.65
C LYS A 175 -25.49 13.30 14.86
N GLY A 176 -25.85 12.03 14.72
CA GLY A 176 -24.93 10.90 14.92
C GLY A 176 -24.64 10.58 16.37
N ASN A 177 -25.47 11.02 17.33
CA ASN A 177 -25.33 10.64 18.73
C ASN A 177 -26.38 9.60 19.14
N LEU A 178 -25.92 8.50 19.75
CA LEU A 178 -26.80 7.58 20.46
C LEU A 178 -26.68 7.83 21.97
N VAL A 179 -27.80 8.21 22.58
CA VAL A 179 -27.87 8.49 24.03
C VAL A 179 -28.60 7.34 24.72
N ILE A 180 -27.92 6.72 25.68
CA ILE A 180 -28.45 5.64 26.50
C ILE A 180 -28.56 6.12 27.94
N THR A 181 -29.76 6.01 28.51
CA THR A 181 -30.04 6.36 29.89
C THR A 181 -30.23 5.09 30.72
N VAL A 182 -29.44 4.94 31.77
CA VAL A 182 -29.54 3.84 32.73
C VAL A 182 -30.07 4.40 34.05
N SER A 183 -31.11 3.77 34.58
CA SER A 183 -31.73 4.15 35.86
C SER A 183 -31.70 2.96 36.83
N GLY A 184 -31.38 3.23 38.10
CA GLY A 184 -31.29 2.19 39.15
C GLY A 184 -29.87 1.67 39.43
N ALA A 185 -28.86 2.07 38.66
CA ALA A 185 -27.45 1.72 38.88
C ALA A 185 -26.60 2.92 39.38
N LYS A 186 -25.61 2.65 40.24
CA LYS A 186 -24.61 3.66 40.65
C LYS A 186 -23.53 3.79 39.58
N ALA A 187 -23.03 5.01 39.33
CA ALA A 187 -21.97 5.26 38.34
C ALA A 187 -20.69 4.44 38.58
N SER A 188 -20.38 4.15 39.85
CA SER A 188 -19.23 3.33 40.25
C SER A 188 -19.36 1.84 39.90
N ALA A 189 -20.53 1.38 39.44
CA ALA A 189 -20.76 -0.03 39.09
C ALA A 189 -20.50 -0.33 37.61
N VAL A 190 -20.27 0.69 36.78
CA VAL A 190 -20.07 0.55 35.33
C VAL A 190 -18.58 0.39 35.00
N SER A 191 -18.13 -0.79 34.60
CA SER A 191 -16.72 -1.11 34.29
C SER A 191 -16.33 -0.99 32.82
N ALA A 192 -17.25 -1.20 31.86
CA ALA A 192 -17.03 -1.03 30.40
C ALA A 192 -18.30 -1.33 29.58
N LEU A 193 -18.91 -0.32 28.96
CA LEU A 193 -20.07 -0.51 28.06
C LEU A 193 -19.57 -0.43 26.60
N THR A 194 -19.83 -1.46 25.78
CA THR A 194 -19.37 -1.51 24.38
C THR A 194 -20.54 -1.52 23.41
N LEU A 195 -20.48 -0.67 22.38
CA LEU A 195 -21.41 -0.68 21.26
C LEU A 195 -20.72 -1.40 20.09
N LYS A 196 -21.34 -2.46 19.58
CA LYS A 196 -20.88 -3.15 18.37
C LYS A 196 -21.76 -2.76 17.19
N ALA A 197 -21.16 -2.56 16.02
CA ALA A 197 -21.94 -2.55 14.78
C ALA A 197 -22.63 -3.92 14.66
N ALA A 198 -23.95 -3.94 14.45
CA ALA A 198 -24.64 -5.19 14.19
C ALA A 198 -24.06 -5.76 12.89
N GLU A 199 -23.64 -7.03 12.90
CA GLU A 199 -23.36 -7.70 11.63
C GLU A 199 -24.63 -7.58 10.76
N PRO A 200 -24.51 -7.37 9.44
CA PRO A 200 -25.67 -7.39 8.57
C PRO A 200 -26.32 -8.76 8.72
N ALA A 201 -27.39 -8.83 9.51
CA ALA A 201 -28.22 -10.01 9.58
C ALA A 201 -28.65 -10.28 8.14
N ALA A 202 -28.21 -11.41 7.60
CA ALA A 202 -28.74 -11.92 6.36
C ALA A 202 -30.26 -11.88 6.50
N ILE A 203 -30.91 -10.96 5.78
CA ILE A 203 -32.35 -10.97 5.60
C ILE A 203 -32.61 -12.28 4.85
N ARG A 204 -32.88 -13.34 5.60
CA ARG A 204 -33.48 -14.56 5.08
C ARG A 204 -34.95 -14.24 4.82
N THR A 205 -35.22 -13.44 3.80
CA THR A 205 -36.49 -13.54 3.10
C THR A 205 -36.46 -14.86 2.36
N ALA A 206 -37.39 -15.76 2.71
CA ALA A 206 -37.64 -16.95 1.93
C ALA A 206 -37.85 -16.55 0.46
N GLY A 207 -36.91 -16.93 -0.42
CA GLY A 207 -37.18 -17.09 -1.86
C GLY A 207 -36.88 -15.95 -2.83
N GLY A 208 -35.91 -15.06 -2.60
CA GLY A 208 -35.44 -14.09 -3.62
C GLY A 208 -33.92 -13.91 -3.63
N PRO A 209 -33.28 -13.58 -4.77
CA PRO A 209 -31.84 -13.31 -4.83
C PRO A 209 -31.48 -12.14 -3.91
N PRO A 210 -30.30 -12.16 -3.27
CA PRO A 210 -29.90 -11.13 -2.34
C PRO A 210 -29.84 -9.76 -3.03
N ALA A 211 -30.50 -8.76 -2.45
CA ALA A 211 -30.30 -7.38 -2.83
C ALA A 211 -28.88 -6.97 -2.40
N THR A 212 -28.07 -6.56 -3.37
CA THR A 212 -26.72 -6.03 -3.16
C THR A 212 -26.79 -4.78 -2.29
N VAL A 213 -26.21 -4.84 -1.08
CA VAL A 213 -25.87 -3.64 -0.32
C VAL A 213 -24.83 -2.88 -1.15
N GLY A 214 -25.17 -1.67 -1.62
CA GLY A 214 -24.27 -0.86 -2.43
C GLY A 214 -22.97 -0.57 -1.69
N LYS A 215 -21.82 -0.65 -2.39
CA LYS A 215 -20.52 -0.19 -1.88
C LYS A 215 -20.68 1.26 -1.35
N PRO A 216 -20.06 1.62 -0.20
CA PRO A 216 -20.06 3.01 0.25
C PRO A 216 -19.56 3.91 -0.89
N VAL A 217 -20.28 5.00 -1.15
CA VAL A 217 -19.98 5.91 -2.25
C VAL A 217 -18.59 6.52 -2.01
N ARG A 218 -17.64 6.17 -2.88
CA ARG A 218 -16.29 6.72 -2.91
C ARG A 218 -16.35 8.12 -3.48
N VAL A 219 -16.43 9.15 -2.64
CA VAL A 219 -16.40 10.54 -3.13
C VAL A 219 -15.01 11.10 -2.87
N SER A 220 -14.16 11.13 -3.91
CA SER A 220 -13.02 12.04 -3.90
C SER A 220 -13.55 13.48 -4.00
N GLU A 221 -12.83 14.45 -3.44
CA GLU A 221 -13.16 15.87 -3.61
C GLU A 221 -12.80 16.39 -5.01
N ARG A 222 -12.09 15.60 -5.83
CA ARG A 222 -11.58 15.96 -7.16
C ARG A 222 -11.87 14.86 -8.17
N SER A 223 -12.34 15.23 -9.36
CA SER A 223 -12.48 14.33 -10.51
C SER A 223 -11.16 14.12 -11.26
N ALA A 224 -11.11 13.11 -12.14
CA ALA A 224 -10.00 12.88 -13.05
C ALA A 224 -9.79 14.06 -14.02
N ALA A 225 -10.84 14.81 -14.32
CA ALA A 225 -10.74 16.04 -15.13
C ALA A 225 -10.06 17.18 -14.35
N ASP A 226 -10.32 17.30 -13.04
CA ASP A 226 -9.76 18.39 -12.20
C ASP A 226 -8.25 18.28 -12.01
N VAL A 227 -7.71 17.06 -12.08
CA VAL A 227 -6.28 16.78 -11.91
C VAL A 227 -5.51 16.68 -13.23
N ALA A 228 -6.20 16.74 -14.37
CA ALA A 228 -5.55 16.72 -15.67
C ALA A 228 -4.67 17.97 -15.84
N GLY A 229 -3.41 17.77 -16.25
CA GLY A 229 -2.44 18.87 -16.37
C GLY A 229 -2.01 19.51 -15.04
N SER A 230 -2.28 18.88 -13.88
CA SER A 230 -1.86 19.41 -12.58
C SER A 230 -0.35 19.34 -12.35
N LYS A 231 0.37 18.58 -13.18
CA LYS A 231 1.82 18.41 -13.16
C LYS A 231 2.40 17.99 -11.80
N PRO A 232 1.93 16.87 -11.19
CA PRO A 232 2.54 16.36 -9.98
C PRO A 232 3.91 15.77 -10.28
N ASN A 233 4.80 15.71 -9.30
CA ASN A 233 5.94 14.80 -9.34
C ASN A 233 5.44 13.35 -9.40
N PHE A 234 6.23 12.45 -9.97
CA PHE A 234 5.83 11.07 -10.10
C PHE A 234 6.98 10.14 -9.76
N VAL A 235 6.81 9.31 -8.74
CA VAL A 235 7.78 8.33 -8.26
C VAL A 235 7.21 6.93 -8.46
N ILE A 236 7.93 6.09 -9.19
CA ILE A 236 7.63 4.67 -9.32
C ILE A 236 8.70 3.89 -8.56
N ILE A 237 8.29 3.12 -7.56
CA ILE A 237 9.13 2.17 -6.84
C ILE A 237 8.75 0.77 -7.34
N PHE A 238 9.68 0.09 -7.99
CA PHE A 238 9.44 -1.13 -8.74
C PHE A 238 10.44 -2.21 -8.36
N THR A 239 9.97 -3.23 -7.64
CA THR A 239 10.81 -4.32 -7.11
C THR A 239 10.85 -5.51 -8.07
N ASP A 240 11.70 -6.50 -7.79
CA ASP A 240 11.99 -7.63 -8.70
C ASP A 240 11.69 -8.97 -8.04
N ASP A 241 10.79 -9.76 -8.63
CA ASP A 241 10.32 -11.06 -8.10
C ASP A 241 9.62 -11.01 -6.73
N GLN A 242 8.99 -9.88 -6.38
CA GLN A 242 8.20 -9.79 -5.15
C GLN A 242 6.80 -10.38 -5.36
N GLY A 243 6.36 -11.22 -4.43
CA GLY A 243 5.07 -11.88 -4.50
C GLY A 243 3.91 -11.02 -4.01
N TYR A 244 2.70 -11.37 -4.45
CA TYR A 244 1.45 -10.71 -4.09
C TYR A 244 1.23 -10.57 -2.58
N ALA A 245 1.51 -11.62 -1.80
CA ALA A 245 1.41 -11.61 -0.34
C ALA A 245 2.77 -11.37 0.33
N ASP A 246 3.72 -10.72 -0.33
CA ASP A 246 4.98 -10.27 0.28
C ASP A 246 4.91 -8.84 0.80
N LEU A 247 3.70 -8.33 1.07
CA LEU A 247 3.44 -7.11 1.84
C LEU A 247 2.42 -7.43 2.93
N SER A 248 2.60 -6.84 4.12
CA SER A 248 1.68 -7.04 5.25
C SER A 248 0.26 -6.55 4.90
N CYS A 249 0.13 -5.39 4.25
CA CYS A 249 -1.16 -4.87 3.74
C CYS A 249 -1.81 -5.69 2.60
N PHE A 250 -1.13 -6.70 2.06
CA PHE A 250 -1.68 -7.69 1.11
C PHE A 250 -1.83 -9.09 1.74
N GLY A 251 -1.79 -9.18 3.07
CA GLY A 251 -2.02 -10.42 3.82
C GLY A 251 -0.77 -11.28 4.04
N GLY A 252 0.44 -10.72 3.85
CA GLY A 252 1.69 -11.41 4.15
C GLY A 252 1.95 -11.54 5.66
N ASP A 253 1.96 -12.77 6.17
CA ASP A 253 2.29 -13.10 7.58
C ASP A 253 3.79 -13.39 7.80
N HIS A 254 4.60 -13.37 6.74
CA HIS A 254 6.03 -13.69 6.76
C HIS A 254 6.92 -12.49 6.42
N VAL A 255 6.35 -11.29 6.40
CA VAL A 255 7.02 -10.02 6.14
C VAL A 255 6.50 -8.96 7.11
N PHE A 256 7.26 -7.88 7.25
CA PHE A 256 6.88 -6.71 8.01
C PHE A 256 7.20 -5.48 7.16
N THR A 257 6.17 -4.75 6.75
CA THR A 257 6.31 -3.63 5.79
C THR A 257 5.58 -2.38 6.27
N PRO A 258 5.97 -1.79 7.42
CA PRO A 258 5.23 -0.70 8.05
C PRO A 258 5.14 0.58 7.20
N ASN A 259 6.16 0.90 6.40
CA ASN A 259 6.14 2.12 5.59
C ASN A 259 5.21 1.97 4.38
N ILE A 260 5.21 0.81 3.72
CA ILE A 260 4.30 0.50 2.61
C ILE A 260 2.87 0.35 3.13
N ASP A 261 2.68 -0.24 4.31
CA ASP A 261 1.37 -0.31 4.96
C ASP A 261 0.82 1.09 5.29
N GLN A 262 1.67 2.00 5.74
CA GLN A 262 1.30 3.40 5.95
C GLN A 262 0.96 4.09 4.62
N MET A 263 1.77 3.88 3.58
CA MET A 263 1.50 4.38 2.23
C MET A 263 0.13 3.89 1.71
N ALA A 264 -0.24 2.64 2.00
CA ALA A 264 -1.54 2.07 1.65
C ALA A 264 -2.70 2.70 2.45
N LYS A 265 -2.51 3.00 3.74
CA LYS A 265 -3.50 3.73 4.54
C LYS A 265 -3.70 5.17 4.07
N GLU A 266 -2.66 5.81 3.58
CA GLU A 266 -2.69 7.19 3.08
C GLU A 266 -3.08 7.31 1.60
N GLY A 267 -3.20 6.19 0.91
CA GLY A 267 -3.52 6.13 -0.52
C GLY A 267 -4.48 4.98 -0.83
N ALA A 268 -4.18 4.24 -1.88
CA ALA A 268 -5.00 3.16 -2.39
C ALA A 268 -4.22 1.85 -2.56
N ARG A 269 -4.86 0.74 -2.19
CA ARG A 269 -4.45 -0.62 -2.57
C ARG A 269 -5.18 -1.06 -3.84
N LEU A 270 -4.41 -1.42 -4.84
CA LEU A 270 -4.91 -1.91 -6.13
C LEU A 270 -4.79 -3.44 -6.13
N THR A 271 -5.87 -4.13 -5.74
CA THR A 271 -5.83 -5.59 -5.52
C THR A 271 -5.95 -6.37 -6.83
N SER A 272 -6.32 -5.74 -7.94
CA SER A 272 -6.33 -6.32 -9.29
C SER A 272 -5.39 -5.57 -10.24
N PHE A 273 -4.16 -5.28 -9.79
CA PHE A 273 -3.14 -4.65 -10.63
C PHE A 273 -2.28 -5.68 -11.36
N TYR A 274 -2.06 -5.50 -12.67
CA TYR A 274 -1.37 -6.47 -13.51
C TYR A 274 -0.15 -5.91 -14.23
N VAL A 275 0.91 -6.70 -14.30
CA VAL A 275 2.01 -6.51 -15.26
C VAL A 275 1.73 -7.28 -16.55
N ALA A 276 2.19 -6.75 -17.69
CA ALA A 276 1.86 -7.29 -19.00
C ALA A 276 2.55 -8.63 -19.34
N ALA A 277 3.53 -9.07 -18.54
CA ALA A 277 4.18 -10.36 -18.67
C ALA A 277 4.69 -10.91 -17.33
N PRO A 278 4.80 -12.24 -17.16
CA PRO A 278 5.26 -12.85 -15.91
C PRO A 278 6.80 -12.89 -15.81
N LEU A 279 7.51 -11.92 -16.39
CA LEU A 279 8.98 -11.84 -16.48
C LEU A 279 9.47 -10.38 -16.53
N CYS A 280 10.68 -10.14 -16.03
CA CYS A 280 11.26 -8.82 -15.80
C CYS A 280 11.30 -7.91 -17.05
N THR A 281 12.06 -8.29 -18.09
CA THR A 281 12.26 -7.45 -19.29
C THR A 281 10.95 -7.08 -19.99
N PRO A 282 10.07 -8.03 -20.39
CA PRO A 282 8.82 -7.68 -21.05
C PRO A 282 7.93 -6.81 -20.15
N SER A 283 7.84 -7.10 -18.85
CA SER A 283 7.06 -6.28 -17.91
C SER A 283 7.57 -4.84 -17.80
N ARG A 284 8.90 -4.66 -17.69
CA ARG A 284 9.54 -3.34 -17.65
C ARG A 284 9.33 -2.58 -18.97
N ALA A 285 9.40 -3.28 -20.10
CA ALA A 285 9.14 -2.67 -21.41
C ALA A 285 7.70 -2.15 -21.47
N ALA A 286 6.74 -2.91 -20.96
CA ALA A 286 5.35 -2.53 -20.92
C ALA A 286 5.06 -1.36 -19.99
N LEU A 287 5.69 -1.32 -18.80
CA LEU A 287 5.61 -0.16 -17.90
C LEU A 287 6.17 1.11 -18.58
N MET A 288 7.32 1.00 -19.24
CA MET A 288 7.99 2.15 -19.85
C MET A 288 7.24 2.69 -21.06
N THR A 289 6.58 1.84 -21.86
CA THR A 289 5.96 2.22 -23.15
C THR A 289 4.44 2.26 -23.14
N GLY A 290 3.80 1.81 -22.06
CA GLY A 290 2.35 1.64 -22.02
C GLY A 290 1.81 0.60 -23.01
N CYS A 291 2.66 -0.28 -23.55
CA CYS A 291 2.31 -1.23 -24.60
C CYS A 291 2.49 -2.68 -24.13
N TYR A 292 1.70 -3.59 -24.69
CA TYR A 292 1.97 -5.02 -24.54
C TYR A 292 3.36 -5.35 -25.12
N PRO A 293 4.14 -6.25 -24.49
CA PRO A 293 5.47 -6.59 -24.96
C PRO A 293 5.50 -7.11 -26.40
N ALA A 294 4.45 -7.83 -26.82
CA ALA A 294 4.29 -8.30 -28.19
C ALA A 294 4.15 -7.15 -29.22
N ARG A 295 3.56 -6.01 -28.83
CA ARG A 295 3.40 -4.84 -29.72
C ARG A 295 4.74 -4.18 -30.04
N ILE A 296 5.69 -4.27 -29.11
CA ILE A 296 7.01 -3.65 -29.22
C ILE A 296 8.14 -4.68 -29.33
N ASP A 297 7.78 -5.93 -29.68
CA ASP A 297 8.74 -7.02 -29.94
C ASP A 297 9.69 -7.29 -28.74
N MET A 298 9.22 -7.05 -27.51
CA MET A 298 9.97 -7.26 -26.25
C MET A 298 9.48 -8.46 -25.45
N ASP A 299 8.60 -9.30 -26.00
CA ASP A 299 8.12 -10.56 -25.41
C ASP A 299 9.13 -11.71 -25.49
N ILE A 300 10.10 -11.64 -26.42
CA ILE A 300 11.31 -12.46 -26.49
C ILE A 300 12.53 -11.54 -26.77
N PRO A 301 13.01 -10.83 -25.75
CA PRO A 301 13.90 -9.69 -25.90
C PRO A 301 15.40 -10.02 -25.99
N SER A 302 15.84 -11.29 -25.91
CA SER A 302 17.23 -11.64 -26.18
C SER A 302 17.46 -11.94 -27.66
N SER A 303 18.62 -11.58 -28.23
CA SER A 303 19.09 -12.14 -29.51
C SER A 303 19.92 -13.42 -29.33
N ILE A 304 20.21 -13.82 -28.09
CA ILE A 304 21.08 -14.97 -27.79
C ILE A 304 20.25 -16.26 -27.76
N THR A 305 20.61 -17.20 -28.64
CA THR A 305 20.06 -18.57 -28.65
C THR A 305 21.11 -19.54 -28.11
N VAL A 306 20.72 -20.47 -27.24
CA VAL A 306 21.65 -21.43 -26.63
C VAL A 306 21.20 -22.87 -26.87
N GLU A 307 22.02 -23.62 -27.62
CA GLU A 307 21.69 -24.99 -28.08
C GLU A 307 21.34 -25.95 -26.93
N GLU A 308 21.98 -25.82 -25.77
CA GLU A 308 21.78 -26.70 -24.61
C GLU A 308 20.44 -26.48 -23.86
N ILE A 309 19.77 -25.33 -24.05
CA ILE A 309 18.53 -25.00 -23.33
C ILE A 309 17.34 -25.00 -24.28
N ASN A 310 17.41 -24.21 -25.35
CA ASN A 310 16.38 -24.08 -26.36
C ASN A 310 16.98 -23.34 -27.56
N LYS A 311 16.68 -23.76 -28.79
CA LYS A 311 17.06 -23.04 -30.01
C LYS A 311 16.25 -21.74 -30.25
N LYS A 312 15.43 -21.34 -29.27
CA LYS A 312 14.71 -20.05 -29.24
C LYS A 312 15.48 -19.02 -28.42
N PRO A 313 15.36 -17.73 -28.74
CA PRO A 313 15.96 -16.69 -27.92
C PRO A 313 15.36 -16.66 -26.51
N PHE A 314 16.13 -16.19 -25.54
CA PHE A 314 15.71 -16.16 -24.14
C PHE A 314 14.70 -15.01 -23.89
N PRO A 315 13.71 -15.18 -23.00
CA PRO A 315 12.60 -14.23 -22.82
C PRO A 315 12.95 -13.02 -21.93
N VAL A 316 14.25 -12.73 -21.73
CA VAL A 316 14.76 -11.52 -21.07
C VAL A 316 16.07 -11.09 -21.71
N CYS A 317 16.40 -9.79 -21.71
CA CYS A 317 17.69 -9.29 -22.20
C CYS A 317 18.81 -9.88 -21.35
N LEU A 318 19.84 -10.43 -21.99
CA LEU A 318 21.02 -10.97 -21.31
C LEU A 318 22.19 -9.98 -21.31
N ALA A 319 23.33 -10.38 -20.76
CA ALA A 319 24.55 -9.57 -20.83
C ALA A 319 25.22 -9.70 -22.20
N GLY A 320 25.67 -8.57 -22.76
CA GLY A 320 26.22 -8.49 -24.11
C GLY A 320 25.19 -8.80 -25.19
N ASP A 321 23.92 -8.47 -24.94
CA ASP A 321 22.83 -8.78 -25.87
C ASP A 321 22.78 -7.75 -26.99
N GLY A 322 22.57 -8.21 -28.23
CA GLY A 322 22.39 -7.31 -29.37
C GLY A 322 21.02 -6.66 -29.37
N ARG A 323 20.07 -7.17 -28.58
CA ARG A 323 18.68 -6.74 -28.58
C ARG A 323 18.33 -5.95 -27.32
N GLY A 324 17.50 -4.92 -27.50
CA GLY A 324 17.02 -4.06 -26.43
C GLY A 324 15.77 -3.28 -26.85
N LEU A 325 15.24 -2.45 -25.95
CA LEU A 325 14.14 -1.57 -26.26
C LEU A 325 14.58 -0.60 -27.37
N ASN A 326 13.79 -0.54 -28.43
CA ASN A 326 14.11 0.27 -29.59
C ASN A 326 14.17 1.76 -29.18
N PRO A 327 15.26 2.50 -29.50
CA PRO A 327 15.36 3.94 -29.25
C PRO A 327 14.32 4.82 -29.96
N LYS A 328 13.45 4.22 -30.77
CA LYS A 328 12.30 4.89 -31.40
C LYS A 328 10.98 4.64 -30.67
N GLU A 329 10.93 3.73 -29.70
CA GLU A 329 9.76 3.60 -28.85
C GLU A 329 9.67 4.82 -27.94
N LEU A 330 8.46 5.34 -27.76
CA LEU A 330 8.21 6.40 -26.80
C LEU A 330 8.13 5.81 -25.39
N THR A 331 8.94 6.33 -24.48
CA THR A 331 8.93 5.95 -23.07
C THR A 331 8.29 7.02 -22.20
N ILE A 332 7.81 6.61 -21.02
CA ILE A 332 7.27 7.53 -20.00
C ILE A 332 8.30 8.61 -19.60
N ALA A 333 9.59 8.31 -19.63
CA ALA A 333 10.63 9.29 -19.33
C ALA A 333 10.75 10.35 -20.43
N GLU A 334 10.64 9.98 -21.71
CA GLU A 334 10.60 10.94 -22.82
C GLU A 334 9.30 11.76 -22.81
N VAL A 335 8.17 11.15 -22.43
CA VAL A 335 6.92 11.87 -22.17
C VAL A 335 7.14 12.91 -21.06
N ALA A 336 7.81 12.53 -19.97
CA ALA A 336 8.15 13.44 -18.87
C ALA A 336 9.06 14.60 -19.34
N GLN A 337 10.13 14.30 -20.07
CA GLN A 337 11.01 15.32 -20.65
C GLN A 337 10.24 16.31 -21.54
N SER A 338 9.33 15.81 -22.38
CA SER A 338 8.50 16.66 -23.26
C SER A 338 7.60 17.62 -22.47
N ALA A 339 7.21 17.25 -21.24
CA ALA A 339 6.44 18.09 -20.32
C ALA A 339 7.31 18.99 -19.41
N GLY A 340 8.64 18.95 -19.58
CA GLY A 340 9.60 19.76 -18.82
C GLY A 340 9.99 19.17 -17.46
N TYR A 341 9.82 17.86 -17.26
CA TYR A 341 10.20 17.19 -16.03
C TYR A 341 11.68 16.82 -16.01
N LYS A 342 12.28 16.86 -14.83
CA LYS A 342 13.55 16.19 -14.53
C LYS A 342 13.34 14.69 -14.41
N THR A 343 14.27 13.92 -14.95
CA THR A 343 14.10 12.47 -15.08
C THR A 343 15.27 11.71 -14.46
N GLY A 344 14.96 10.85 -13.49
CA GLY A 344 15.96 10.04 -12.79
C GLY A 344 15.57 8.56 -12.80
N MET A 345 16.53 7.69 -13.11
CA MET A 345 16.37 6.24 -12.97
C MET A 345 17.45 5.69 -12.04
N PHE A 346 17.03 5.00 -10.98
CA PHE A 346 17.96 4.33 -10.07
C PHE A 346 17.61 2.86 -9.89
N GLY A 347 18.54 1.98 -10.24
CA GLY A 347 18.39 0.53 -10.10
C GLY A 347 18.49 -0.25 -11.42
N LYS A 348 17.68 -1.31 -11.56
CA LYS A 348 17.72 -2.28 -12.66
C LYS A 348 16.97 -1.78 -13.89
N TRP A 349 17.66 -1.70 -15.03
CA TRP A 349 17.08 -1.35 -16.32
C TRP A 349 16.46 -2.55 -17.03
N HIS A 350 17.30 -3.47 -17.48
CA HIS A 350 16.93 -4.75 -18.09
C HIS A 350 16.17 -4.65 -19.42
N LEU A 351 16.37 -3.56 -20.15
CA LEU A 351 15.80 -3.30 -21.48
C LEU A 351 16.90 -3.13 -22.56
N GLY A 352 18.04 -3.78 -22.36
CA GLY A 352 19.21 -3.70 -23.23
C GLY A 352 20.41 -3.08 -22.50
N ASP A 353 21.61 -3.61 -22.75
CA ASP A 353 22.85 -3.20 -22.09
C ASP A 353 23.86 -2.53 -23.03
N GLN A 354 23.53 -2.44 -24.33
CA GLN A 354 24.33 -1.73 -25.29
C GLN A 354 24.14 -0.21 -25.13
N PRO A 355 25.14 0.62 -25.46
CA PRO A 355 25.08 2.08 -25.31
C PRO A 355 23.81 2.72 -25.89
N GLU A 356 23.32 2.20 -27.02
CA GLU A 356 22.12 2.64 -27.72
C GLU A 356 20.83 2.41 -26.91
N PHE A 357 20.83 1.44 -26.00
CA PHE A 357 19.64 1.02 -25.25
C PHE A 357 19.68 1.45 -23.78
N LEU A 358 20.71 2.17 -23.33
CA LEU A 358 20.81 2.63 -21.93
C LEU A 358 19.70 3.61 -21.56
N PRO A 359 19.34 3.74 -20.26
CA PRO A 359 18.33 4.69 -19.81
C PRO A 359 18.56 6.13 -20.28
N THR A 360 19.84 6.55 -20.39
CA THR A 360 20.24 7.88 -20.87
C THR A 360 19.90 8.15 -22.34
N ARG A 361 19.55 7.09 -23.09
CA ARG A 361 19.08 7.15 -24.48
C ARG A 361 17.56 6.99 -24.59
N GLN A 362 16.87 6.87 -23.47
CA GLN A 362 15.45 6.56 -23.34
C GLN A 362 14.80 7.52 -22.33
N GLY A 363 15.14 8.81 -22.45
CA GLY A 363 14.51 9.89 -21.69
C GLY A 363 14.95 10.09 -20.24
N PHE A 364 15.90 9.34 -19.69
CA PHE A 364 16.41 9.59 -18.34
C PHE A 364 17.66 10.49 -18.34
N GLU A 365 17.61 11.64 -17.67
CA GLU A 365 18.76 12.53 -17.51
C GLU A 365 19.82 11.97 -16.55
N GLU A 366 19.37 11.31 -15.48
CA GLU A 366 20.24 10.68 -14.48
C GLU A 366 20.02 9.17 -14.42
N PHE A 367 21.12 8.40 -14.41
CA PHE A 367 21.08 6.96 -14.22
C PHE A 367 22.15 6.51 -13.21
N PHE A 368 21.75 5.69 -12.24
CA PHE A 368 22.65 4.91 -11.40
C PHE A 368 22.08 3.52 -11.20
N GLY A 369 22.80 2.47 -11.56
CA GLY A 369 22.32 1.11 -11.32
C GLY A 369 22.85 0.06 -12.28
N LEU A 370 22.04 -0.95 -12.55
CA LEU A 370 22.42 -2.15 -13.28
C LEU A 370 21.71 -2.18 -14.65
N PRO A 371 22.43 -2.44 -15.75
CA PRO A 371 21.82 -2.53 -17.08
C PRO A 371 20.94 -3.78 -17.22
N TYR A 372 21.16 -4.81 -16.40
CA TYR A 372 20.42 -6.06 -16.38
C TYR A 372 20.39 -6.67 -14.96
N SER A 373 19.78 -7.84 -14.81
CA SER A 373 19.61 -8.52 -13.52
C SER A 373 20.94 -8.78 -12.78
N HIS A 374 20.97 -8.60 -11.46
CA HIS A 374 22.22 -8.72 -10.67
C HIS A 374 22.75 -10.15 -10.56
N ASP A 375 21.93 -11.15 -10.89
CA ASP A 375 22.35 -12.55 -10.95
C ASP A 375 23.07 -12.91 -12.25
N ILE A 376 22.93 -12.10 -13.31
CA ILE A 376 23.62 -12.26 -14.60
C ILE A 376 25.09 -11.86 -14.41
N SER A 377 25.84 -12.81 -13.84
CA SER A 377 27.23 -12.64 -13.44
C SER A 377 27.96 -14.00 -13.47
N PRO A 378 29.29 -14.04 -13.27
CA PRO A 378 30.04 -15.29 -13.25
C PRO A 378 29.64 -16.23 -12.10
N LYS A 379 28.88 -15.74 -11.12
CA LYS A 379 28.35 -16.53 -10.00
C LYS A 379 27.01 -17.20 -10.32
N HIS A 380 26.42 -16.97 -11.49
CA HIS A 380 25.13 -17.52 -11.87
C HIS A 380 25.17 -19.07 -11.95
N PRO A 381 24.12 -19.78 -11.50
CA PRO A 381 24.07 -21.26 -11.58
C PRO A 381 24.22 -21.82 -13.00
N ARG A 382 23.84 -21.04 -14.02
CA ARG A 382 23.95 -21.39 -15.45
C ARG A 382 25.20 -20.80 -16.13
N GLN A 383 26.24 -20.45 -15.38
CA GLN A 383 27.46 -19.84 -15.94
C GLN A 383 28.13 -20.70 -17.02
N LYS A 384 28.06 -22.04 -16.90
CA LYS A 384 28.62 -22.96 -17.88
C LYS A 384 27.95 -22.87 -19.26
N VAL A 385 26.73 -22.33 -19.30
CA VAL A 385 25.89 -22.28 -20.49
C VAL A 385 25.92 -20.89 -21.12
N PHE A 386 25.81 -19.84 -20.31
CA PHE A 386 25.70 -18.47 -20.80
C PHE A 386 27.01 -17.68 -20.78
N HIS A 387 28.04 -18.15 -20.06
CA HIS A 387 29.34 -17.49 -19.94
C HIS A 387 29.24 -16.00 -19.55
N PHE A 388 28.39 -15.67 -18.58
CA PHE A 388 28.12 -14.29 -18.20
C PHE A 388 29.40 -13.55 -17.78
N PRO A 389 29.55 -12.27 -18.19
CA PRO A 389 30.64 -11.40 -17.78
C PRO A 389 30.47 -10.94 -16.31
N PRO A 390 31.50 -10.34 -15.69
CA PRO A 390 31.34 -9.61 -14.43
C PRO A 390 30.18 -8.59 -14.50
N LEU A 391 29.33 -8.55 -13.47
CA LEU A 391 28.19 -7.63 -13.39
C LEU A 391 28.67 -6.17 -13.30
N PRO A 392 28.29 -5.28 -14.22
CA PRO A 392 28.61 -3.85 -14.14
C PRO A 392 27.59 -3.09 -13.28
N LEU A 393 28.09 -2.19 -12.44
CA LEU A 393 27.33 -1.10 -11.85
C LEU A 393 27.69 0.20 -12.57
N MET A 394 26.68 0.96 -12.96
CA MET A 394 26.83 2.13 -13.81
C MET A 394 26.43 3.43 -13.09
N GLU A 395 27.07 4.51 -13.49
CA GLU A 395 26.68 5.89 -13.19
C GLU A 395 26.75 6.69 -14.51
N GLY A 396 25.59 7.20 -14.95
CA GLY A 396 25.40 7.62 -16.33
C GLY A 396 25.73 6.49 -17.30
N GLU A 397 26.58 6.76 -18.28
CA GLU A 397 27.00 5.77 -19.28
C GLU A 397 28.27 5.01 -18.88
N ASN A 398 28.84 5.28 -17.69
CA ASN A 398 30.12 4.72 -17.27
C ASN A 398 29.94 3.55 -16.31
N VAL A 399 30.73 2.49 -16.51
CA VAL A 399 30.88 1.40 -15.52
C VAL A 399 31.81 1.86 -14.41
N ILE A 400 31.29 2.02 -13.20
CA ILE A 400 32.06 2.51 -12.03
C ILE A 400 32.56 1.39 -11.12
N GLU A 401 31.93 0.22 -11.17
CA GLU A 401 32.26 -0.93 -10.32
C GLU A 401 31.87 -2.23 -11.03
N LEU A 402 32.70 -3.27 -10.89
CA LEU A 402 32.37 -4.61 -11.34
C LEU A 402 32.12 -5.50 -10.12
N MET A 403 31.12 -6.38 -10.23
CA MET A 403 30.69 -7.28 -9.18
C MET A 403 30.37 -6.53 -7.88
N PRO A 404 29.46 -5.53 -7.91
CA PRO A 404 29.10 -4.77 -6.72
C PRO A 404 28.56 -5.69 -5.61
N ASP A 405 28.83 -5.32 -4.35
CA ASP A 405 28.28 -6.05 -3.20
C ASP A 405 26.76 -5.89 -3.15
N SER A 406 26.05 -7.00 -3.43
CA SER A 406 24.60 -7.04 -3.46
C SER A 406 23.95 -6.63 -2.13
N ASN A 407 24.66 -6.75 -0.99
CA ASN A 407 24.13 -6.32 0.30
C ASN A 407 23.89 -4.80 0.39
N TYR A 408 24.52 -4.00 -0.46
CA TYR A 408 24.38 -2.54 -0.42
C TYR A 408 23.60 -1.98 -1.62
N LEU A 409 23.09 -2.81 -2.54
CA LEU A 409 22.39 -2.32 -3.73
C LEU A 409 21.13 -1.52 -3.39
N THR A 410 20.22 -2.07 -2.57
CA THR A 410 18.99 -1.35 -2.17
C THR A 410 19.32 -0.02 -1.52
N ARG A 411 20.27 0.02 -0.58
CA ARG A 411 20.70 1.25 0.07
C ARG A 411 21.27 2.27 -0.91
N ARG A 412 22.25 1.89 -1.75
CA ARG A 412 22.87 2.82 -2.70
C ARG A 412 21.84 3.38 -3.68
N ILE A 413 20.92 2.55 -4.18
CA ILE A 413 19.82 3.00 -5.05
C ILE A 413 18.93 4.01 -4.31
N THR A 414 18.56 3.71 -3.06
CA THR A 414 17.72 4.59 -2.23
C THR A 414 18.40 5.93 -1.97
N GLU A 415 19.69 5.94 -1.65
CA GLU A 415 20.46 7.17 -1.42
C GLU A 415 20.44 8.08 -2.66
N ARG A 416 20.63 7.52 -3.87
CA ARG A 416 20.53 8.32 -5.12
C ARG A 416 19.12 8.87 -5.34
N ALA A 417 18.09 8.09 -5.06
CA ALA A 417 16.70 8.52 -5.15
C ALA A 417 16.41 9.70 -4.20
N VAL A 418 16.84 9.59 -2.94
CA VAL A 418 16.68 10.65 -1.93
C VAL A 418 17.47 11.91 -2.31
N GLU A 419 18.69 11.76 -2.80
CA GLU A 419 19.50 12.90 -3.25
C GLU A 419 18.90 13.60 -4.47
N PHE A 420 18.35 12.85 -5.42
CA PHE A 420 17.66 13.39 -6.59
C PHE A 420 16.44 14.23 -6.17
N ILE A 421 15.59 13.71 -5.27
CA ILE A 421 14.45 14.44 -4.72
C ILE A 421 14.90 15.75 -4.06
N LYS A 422 16.00 15.72 -3.29
CA LYS A 422 16.56 16.91 -2.65
C LYS A 422 17.06 17.96 -3.65
N ARG A 423 17.73 17.52 -4.72
CA ARG A 423 18.24 18.43 -5.77
C ARG A 423 17.11 19.10 -6.55
N HIS A 424 16.03 18.37 -6.82
CA HIS A 424 14.93 18.82 -7.67
C HIS A 424 13.68 19.24 -6.89
N LYS A 425 13.82 19.65 -5.62
CA LYS A 425 12.68 20.04 -4.77
C LYS A 425 11.82 21.18 -5.32
N ASP A 426 12.39 22.03 -6.18
CA ASP A 426 11.72 23.19 -6.79
C ASP A 426 11.38 22.96 -8.28
N GLU A 427 11.57 21.73 -8.78
CA GLU A 427 11.30 21.31 -10.16
C GLU A 427 10.32 20.13 -10.18
N ASN A 428 9.56 19.98 -11.28
CA ASN A 428 8.78 18.76 -11.47
C ASN A 428 9.69 17.62 -11.89
N PHE A 429 9.52 16.44 -11.30
CA PHE A 429 10.35 15.29 -11.64
C PHE A 429 9.59 13.98 -11.79
N PHE A 430 10.13 13.12 -12.65
CA PHE A 430 9.77 11.73 -12.84
C PHE A 430 10.94 10.86 -12.36
N LEU A 431 10.69 10.02 -11.37
CA LEU A 431 11.70 9.21 -10.71
C LEU A 431 11.31 7.72 -10.75
N TYR A 432 12.14 6.91 -11.40
CA TYR A 432 11.98 5.46 -11.48
C TYR A 432 13.01 4.75 -10.60
N VAL A 433 12.57 4.23 -9.46
CA VAL A 433 13.38 3.49 -8.49
C VAL A 433 13.14 1.99 -8.66
N ALA A 434 14.01 1.33 -9.40
CA ALA A 434 13.84 -0.04 -9.89
C ALA A 434 14.73 -1.02 -9.11
N HIS A 435 14.36 -1.38 -7.88
CA HIS A 435 15.19 -2.26 -7.06
C HIS A 435 15.35 -3.67 -7.69
N PRO A 436 16.57 -4.21 -7.80
CA PRO A 436 16.81 -5.58 -8.27
C PRO A 436 16.52 -6.65 -7.19
N LEU A 437 16.08 -6.25 -6.01
CA LEU A 437 15.71 -7.14 -4.91
C LEU A 437 14.17 -7.15 -4.78
N PRO A 438 13.56 -8.24 -4.27
CA PRO A 438 14.18 -9.40 -3.63
C PRO A 438 14.54 -10.56 -4.59
N HIS A 439 14.75 -10.31 -5.89
CA HIS A 439 15.26 -11.32 -6.83
C HIS A 439 16.55 -11.97 -6.31
N GLY A 440 16.69 -13.27 -6.59
CA GLY A 440 17.87 -14.04 -6.16
C GLY A 440 19.12 -13.66 -6.95
N PRO A 441 20.34 -13.70 -6.40
CA PRO A 441 20.69 -14.06 -5.03
C PRO A 441 20.22 -13.00 -4.03
N LEU A 442 19.62 -13.48 -2.93
CA LEU A 442 19.08 -12.62 -1.87
C LEU A 442 20.22 -11.90 -1.15
N ALA A 443 19.99 -10.63 -0.85
CA ALA A 443 20.93 -9.80 -0.12
C ALA A 443 20.17 -8.74 0.68
N ALA A 444 20.82 -8.25 1.75
CA ALA A 444 20.33 -7.14 2.55
C ALA A 444 21.51 -6.50 3.30
N SER A 445 21.44 -5.20 3.59
CA SER A 445 22.53 -4.50 4.26
C SER A 445 22.74 -5.00 5.69
N PRO A 446 23.98 -5.02 6.21
CA PRO A 446 24.27 -5.48 7.57
C PRO A 446 23.47 -4.75 8.65
N GLU A 447 23.25 -3.45 8.47
CA GLU A 447 22.49 -2.59 9.39
C GLU A 447 21.03 -3.01 9.42
N ILE A 448 20.43 -3.23 8.26
CA ILE A 448 19.04 -3.69 8.15
C ILE A 448 18.88 -5.10 8.70
N LYS A 449 19.85 -6.00 8.46
CA LYS A 449 19.85 -7.33 9.10
C LYS A 449 19.81 -7.24 10.62
N LYS A 450 20.56 -6.30 11.21
CA LYS A 450 20.59 -6.07 12.65
C LYS A 450 19.29 -5.46 13.16
N GLU A 451 18.78 -4.43 12.49
CA GLU A 451 17.53 -3.74 12.84
C GLU A 451 16.32 -4.69 12.74
N TYR A 452 16.21 -5.41 11.62
CA TYR A 452 15.13 -6.36 11.39
C TYR A 452 15.06 -7.45 12.46
N ALA A 453 16.23 -7.94 12.92
CA ALA A 453 16.28 -8.93 14.00
C ALA A 453 15.74 -8.39 15.35
N GLN A 454 15.70 -7.07 15.54
CA GLN A 454 15.21 -6.41 16.76
C GLN A 454 13.72 -6.07 16.69
N VAL A 455 13.22 -5.64 15.54
CA VAL A 455 11.81 -5.21 15.39
C VAL A 455 10.83 -6.38 15.19
N ILE A 456 11.34 -7.57 14.86
CA ILE A 456 10.52 -8.77 14.65
C ILE A 456 10.51 -9.67 15.91
N PRO A 457 9.32 -10.11 16.39
CA PRO A 457 9.20 -11.02 17.53
C PRO A 457 10.02 -12.30 17.36
N GLU A 458 10.57 -12.83 18.45
CA GLU A 458 11.52 -13.96 18.42
C GLU A 458 10.94 -15.24 17.78
N ASN A 459 9.63 -15.44 17.91
CA ASN A 459 8.90 -16.59 17.37
C ASN A 459 8.29 -16.35 15.98
N ASP A 460 8.54 -15.19 15.37
CA ASP A 460 7.98 -14.85 14.07
C ASP A 460 8.66 -15.64 12.94
N LYS A 461 7.85 -16.16 12.00
CA LYS A 461 8.32 -16.94 10.84
C LYS A 461 9.24 -16.13 9.92
N ALA A 462 9.13 -14.80 9.94
CA ALA A 462 9.88 -13.87 9.13
C ALA A 462 11.32 -13.64 9.64
N LYS A 463 11.56 -13.80 10.95
CA LYS A 463 12.80 -13.40 11.64
C LYS A 463 14.08 -14.07 11.10
N LYS A 464 13.97 -15.29 10.57
CA LYS A 464 15.13 -16.10 10.15
C LYS A 464 15.36 -16.14 8.63
N LYS A 465 14.59 -15.39 7.85
CA LYS A 465 14.63 -15.47 6.38
C LYS A 465 15.24 -14.21 5.77
N LEU A 466 16.34 -14.40 5.04
CA LEU A 466 17.00 -13.31 4.30
C LEU A 466 16.06 -12.65 3.28
N TYR A 467 15.09 -13.39 2.73
CA TYR A 467 14.05 -12.83 1.86
C TYR A 467 13.22 -11.77 2.58
N SER A 468 12.68 -12.11 3.76
CA SER A 468 11.88 -11.17 4.55
C SER A 468 12.70 -9.96 4.98
N THR A 469 13.99 -10.14 5.28
CA THR A 469 14.89 -9.02 5.58
C THR A 469 15.14 -8.13 4.35
N ALA A 470 15.27 -8.70 3.15
CA ALA A 470 15.40 -7.93 1.92
C ALA A 470 14.11 -7.14 1.62
N VAL A 471 12.94 -7.75 1.84
CA VAL A 471 11.63 -7.06 1.73
C VAL A 471 11.52 -5.92 2.76
N TYR A 472 11.99 -6.12 3.99
CA TYR A 472 12.04 -5.05 4.98
C TYR A 472 12.99 -3.92 4.57
N GLU A 473 14.11 -4.20 3.91
CA GLU A 473 14.98 -3.14 3.36
C GLU A 473 14.31 -2.35 2.22
N LEU A 474 13.47 -3.01 1.42
CA LEU A 474 12.66 -2.33 0.41
C LEU A 474 11.59 -1.45 1.06
N ASP A 475 10.98 -1.89 2.16
CA ASP A 475 10.08 -1.07 2.97
C ASP A 475 10.80 0.15 3.58
N TRP A 476 12.00 -0.05 4.14
CA TRP A 476 12.86 1.05 4.59
C TRP A 476 13.16 2.04 3.45
N SER A 477 13.45 1.55 2.24
CA SER A 477 13.66 2.39 1.06
C SER A 477 12.45 3.27 0.74
N VAL A 478 11.24 2.69 0.79
CA VAL A 478 9.99 3.44 0.63
C VAL A 478 9.86 4.51 1.71
N GLY A 479 10.14 4.17 2.97
CA GLY A 479 10.13 5.11 4.09
C GLY A 479 11.07 6.30 3.88
N GLU A 480 12.30 6.06 3.45
CA GLU A 480 13.28 7.12 3.18
C GLU A 480 12.89 8.03 2.01
N ILE A 481 12.29 7.46 0.95
CA ILE A 481 11.78 8.22 -0.19
C ILE A 481 10.61 9.10 0.24
N LEU A 482 9.61 8.55 0.94
CA LEU A 482 8.45 9.31 1.44
C LEU A 482 8.88 10.40 2.42
N LYS A 483 9.83 10.10 3.30
CA LYS A 483 10.42 11.07 4.21
C LYS A 483 11.10 12.20 3.45
N ALA A 484 11.90 11.91 2.42
CA ALA A 484 12.55 12.92 1.61
C ALA A 484 11.53 13.83 0.92
N LEU A 485 10.46 13.28 0.34
CA LEU A 485 9.37 14.06 -0.27
C LEU A 485 8.73 15.01 0.74
N LYS A 486 8.46 14.54 1.97
CA LYS A 486 7.88 15.34 3.05
C LYS A 486 8.82 16.43 3.54
N GLU A 487 10.09 16.11 3.77
CA GLU A 487 11.11 17.08 4.22
C GLU A 487 11.36 18.19 3.19
N GLN A 488 11.19 17.89 1.90
CA GLN A 488 11.33 18.87 0.82
C GLN A 488 10.02 19.60 0.49
N GLY A 489 8.91 19.29 1.17
CA GLY A 489 7.60 19.91 0.94
C GLY A 489 6.92 19.48 -0.38
N GLY A 490 7.41 18.43 -1.04
CA GLY A 490 6.86 17.92 -2.31
C GLY A 490 5.79 16.85 -2.15
N ASP A 491 5.57 16.33 -0.93
CA ASP A 491 4.73 15.15 -0.67
C ASP A 491 3.30 15.25 -1.21
N GLU A 492 2.61 16.37 -0.97
CA GLU A 492 1.22 16.57 -1.41
C GLU A 492 1.09 16.71 -2.94
N ASN A 493 2.17 17.10 -3.63
CA ASN A 493 2.22 17.20 -5.08
C ASN A 493 3.00 16.03 -5.72
N THR A 494 3.12 14.90 -5.04
CA THR A 494 3.82 13.72 -5.58
C THR A 494 2.92 12.50 -5.58
N ILE A 495 2.82 11.86 -6.75
CA ILE A 495 2.25 10.52 -6.87
C ILE A 495 3.37 9.53 -6.64
N VAL A 496 3.16 8.60 -5.72
CA VAL A 496 4.06 7.47 -5.48
C VAL A 496 3.32 6.18 -5.81
N LEU A 497 3.88 5.37 -6.71
CA LEU A 497 3.40 4.03 -7.04
C LEU A 497 4.45 2.99 -6.60
N PHE A 498 4.08 2.12 -5.67
CA PHE A 498 4.86 0.94 -5.31
C PHE A 498 4.26 -0.30 -5.97
N THR A 499 5.07 -1.09 -6.69
CA THR A 499 4.68 -2.42 -7.19
C THR A 499 5.93 -3.25 -7.60
N THR A 500 5.75 -4.36 -8.31
CA THR A 500 6.83 -5.27 -8.74
C THR A 500 6.67 -5.72 -10.19
N ASP A 501 7.76 -6.16 -10.82
CA ASP A 501 7.80 -6.51 -12.23
C ASP A 501 7.12 -7.81 -12.61
N ASN A 502 6.97 -8.75 -11.68
CA ASN A 502 6.22 -9.99 -11.86
C ASN A 502 6.02 -10.69 -10.52
N GLY A 503 5.22 -11.76 -10.52
CA GLY A 503 5.07 -12.63 -9.36
C GLY A 503 6.38 -13.26 -8.85
N PRO A 504 6.33 -13.96 -7.71
CA PRO A 504 7.55 -14.39 -7.01
C PRO A 504 8.28 -15.52 -7.74
N ALA A 505 9.61 -15.50 -7.68
CA ALA A 505 10.44 -16.60 -8.15
C ALA A 505 10.58 -17.72 -7.12
N GLY A 506 10.21 -18.93 -7.55
CA GLY A 506 10.42 -20.14 -6.76
C GLY A 506 9.60 -20.14 -5.47
N ARG A 507 10.26 -20.40 -4.34
CA ARG A 507 9.64 -20.50 -3.00
C ARG A 507 10.07 -19.40 -2.04
N ASN A 508 10.76 -18.37 -2.54
CA ASN A 508 11.30 -17.31 -1.70
C ASN A 508 10.19 -16.35 -1.24
N GLY A 509 9.35 -15.93 -2.19
CA GLY A 509 8.15 -15.12 -1.95
C GLY A 509 6.84 -15.91 -1.98
N SER A 510 5.74 -15.19 -1.77
CA SER A 510 4.39 -15.74 -1.70
C SER A 510 3.46 -15.05 -2.69
N ALA A 511 2.89 -15.82 -3.62
CA ALA A 511 1.83 -15.33 -4.51
C ALA A 511 0.43 -15.46 -3.89
N LYS A 512 0.31 -15.99 -2.66
CA LYS A 512 -1.00 -16.33 -2.08
C LYS A 512 -1.92 -15.10 -2.02
N PRO A 513 -3.26 -15.28 -2.12
CA PRO A 513 -3.96 -16.55 -2.37
C PRO A 513 -3.89 -16.99 -3.85
N LEU A 514 -3.21 -16.23 -4.70
CA LEU A 514 -3.12 -16.47 -6.13
C LEU A 514 -2.31 -17.73 -6.45
N SER A 515 -2.58 -18.30 -7.63
CA SER A 515 -1.91 -19.49 -8.12
C SER A 515 -0.72 -19.14 -9.03
N GLY A 516 0.34 -19.93 -9.02
CA GLY A 516 1.51 -19.69 -9.88
C GLY A 516 2.56 -18.76 -9.28
N GLY A 517 3.30 -18.08 -10.15
CA GLY A 517 4.52 -17.32 -9.83
C GLY A 517 5.23 -16.90 -11.12
N LYS A 518 6.46 -16.37 -11.00
CA LYS A 518 7.31 -15.97 -12.14
C LYS A 518 7.32 -17.03 -13.25
N GLY A 519 7.23 -16.57 -14.50
CA GLY A 519 7.25 -17.41 -15.70
C GLY A 519 5.99 -18.25 -15.92
N LYS A 520 4.86 -17.90 -15.28
CA LYS A 520 3.57 -18.56 -15.48
C LYS A 520 2.48 -17.53 -15.73
N THR A 521 1.61 -17.78 -16.70
CA THR A 521 0.42 -16.96 -17.01
C THR A 521 -0.77 -17.25 -16.09
N LEU A 522 -0.50 -17.75 -14.88
CA LEU A 522 -1.47 -17.84 -13.77
C LEU A 522 -1.52 -16.50 -13.03
N GLU A 523 -2.53 -16.27 -12.19
CA GLU A 523 -2.73 -14.98 -11.51
C GLU A 523 -1.49 -14.53 -10.75
N GLY A 524 -0.90 -15.42 -9.96
CA GLY A 524 0.29 -15.16 -9.17
C GLY A 524 1.56 -14.90 -9.96
N GLY A 525 1.55 -14.96 -11.30
CA GLY A 525 2.67 -14.56 -12.15
C GLY A 525 2.58 -13.13 -12.68
N GLN A 526 1.37 -12.59 -12.86
CA GLN A 526 1.14 -11.26 -13.47
C GLN A 526 0.29 -10.31 -12.63
N ARG A 527 -0.54 -10.81 -11.71
CA ARG A 527 -1.24 -9.99 -10.72
C ARG A 527 -0.29 -9.76 -9.54
N VAL A 528 0.04 -8.50 -9.32
CA VAL A 528 1.10 -8.06 -8.40
C VAL A 528 0.53 -7.11 -7.34
N PRO A 529 1.16 -7.01 -6.16
CA PRO A 529 0.70 -6.04 -5.19
C PRO A 529 1.04 -4.64 -5.69
N ALA A 530 0.10 -3.71 -5.57
CA ALA A 530 0.31 -2.33 -5.95
C ALA A 530 -0.35 -1.36 -4.97
N VAL A 531 0.44 -0.38 -4.53
CA VAL A 531 0.00 0.71 -3.65
C VAL A 531 0.27 2.01 -4.37
N ILE A 532 -0.74 2.86 -4.51
CA ILE A 532 -0.60 4.19 -5.09
C ILE A 532 -1.03 5.24 -4.07
N ARG A 533 -0.24 6.31 -3.92
CA ARG A 533 -0.50 7.37 -2.95
C ARG A 533 -0.36 8.72 -3.63
N TRP A 534 -1.34 9.58 -3.42
CA TRP A 534 -1.30 11.00 -3.75
C TRP A 534 -2.13 11.75 -2.70
N PRO A 535 -1.48 12.33 -1.67
CA PRO A 535 -2.19 12.94 -0.55
C PRO A 535 -3.22 13.98 -0.99
N HIS A 536 -4.37 13.99 -0.34
CA HIS A 536 -5.49 14.92 -0.62
C HIS A 536 -6.10 14.82 -2.02
N VAL A 537 -5.67 13.87 -2.84
CA VAL A 537 -6.23 13.62 -4.18
C VAL A 537 -6.80 12.22 -4.27
N ILE A 538 -5.98 11.19 -4.04
CA ILE A 538 -6.46 9.81 -3.94
C ILE A 538 -7.06 9.62 -2.54
N PRO A 539 -8.31 9.11 -2.43
CA PRO A 539 -8.93 8.86 -1.12
C PRO A 539 -8.06 7.92 -0.26
N ALA A 540 -7.76 8.36 0.96
CA ALA A 540 -6.96 7.58 1.91
C ALA A 540 -7.70 6.29 2.31
N GLY A 541 -6.96 5.18 2.34
CA GLY A 541 -7.48 3.86 2.71
C GLY A 541 -8.32 3.20 1.61
N LEU A 542 -8.28 3.73 0.38
CA LEU A 542 -9.00 3.15 -0.75
C LEU A 542 -8.52 1.73 -1.02
N GLU A 543 -9.45 0.83 -1.30
CA GLU A 543 -9.16 -0.48 -1.87
C GLU A 543 -10.02 -0.68 -3.11
N THR A 544 -9.40 -1.05 -4.24
CA THR A 544 -10.12 -1.39 -5.47
C THR A 544 -9.60 -2.67 -6.09
N ASP A 545 -10.54 -3.52 -6.49
CA ASP A 545 -10.34 -4.77 -7.22
C ASP A 545 -10.59 -4.61 -8.73
N THR A 546 -10.76 -3.36 -9.20
CA THR A 546 -10.88 -3.03 -10.61
C THR A 546 -9.58 -3.34 -11.34
N LEU A 547 -9.68 -3.93 -12.53
CA LEU A 547 -8.50 -4.28 -13.34
C LEU A 547 -7.78 -3.01 -13.80
N LEU A 548 -6.54 -2.86 -13.34
CA LEU A 548 -5.58 -1.86 -13.78
C LEU A 548 -4.26 -2.55 -14.13
N THR A 549 -3.42 -1.89 -14.91
CA THR A 549 -2.15 -2.48 -15.35
C THR A 549 -1.00 -1.49 -15.32
N ALA A 550 0.24 -1.99 -15.20
CA ALA A 550 1.45 -1.20 -15.34
C ALA A 550 1.50 -0.40 -16.67
N MET A 551 0.82 -0.87 -17.72
CA MET A 551 0.72 -0.12 -18.99
C MET A 551 -0.05 1.20 -18.84
N ASP A 552 -0.96 1.29 -17.87
CA ASP A 552 -1.80 2.47 -17.62
C ASP A 552 -1.00 3.66 -17.08
N VAL A 553 0.19 3.41 -16.55
CA VAL A 553 1.03 4.43 -15.92
C VAL A 553 1.45 5.50 -16.94
N LEU A 554 1.82 5.13 -18.17
CA LEU A 554 2.23 6.09 -19.20
C LEU A 554 1.11 7.06 -19.61
N PRO A 555 -0.08 6.61 -20.07
CA PRO A 555 -1.15 7.52 -20.47
C PRO A 555 -1.72 8.30 -19.28
N THR A 556 -1.76 7.70 -18.08
CA THR A 556 -2.10 8.42 -16.85
C THR A 556 -1.13 9.58 -16.62
N PHE A 557 0.18 9.30 -16.65
CA PHE A 557 1.22 10.31 -16.48
C PHE A 557 1.14 11.40 -17.56
N ALA A 558 0.94 11.02 -18.83
CA ALA A 558 0.82 11.98 -19.92
C ALA A 558 -0.33 12.97 -19.67
N LYS A 559 -1.51 12.47 -19.25
CA LYS A 559 -2.67 13.31 -18.94
C LYS A 559 -2.43 14.23 -17.74
N LEU A 560 -1.78 13.74 -16.69
CA LEU A 560 -1.47 14.52 -15.48
C LEU A 560 -0.37 15.56 -15.72
N SER A 561 0.63 15.24 -16.53
CA SER A 561 1.72 16.16 -16.91
C SER A 561 1.29 17.18 -17.97
N GLY A 562 0.17 16.92 -18.67
CA GLY A 562 -0.26 17.69 -19.83
C GLY A 562 0.56 17.42 -21.10
N ALA A 563 1.36 16.35 -21.11
CA ALA A 563 2.05 15.90 -22.30
C ALA A 563 1.05 15.39 -23.35
N THR A 564 1.32 15.67 -24.62
CA THR A 564 0.54 15.12 -25.73
C THR A 564 1.24 13.86 -26.24
N LEU A 565 0.49 12.76 -26.32
CA LEU A 565 0.97 11.52 -26.93
C LEU A 565 0.76 11.57 -28.45
N PRO A 566 1.65 10.96 -29.27
CA PRO A 566 1.45 10.91 -30.71
C PRO A 566 0.17 10.16 -31.09
N ASP A 567 -0.66 10.77 -31.94
CA ASP A 567 -1.96 10.20 -32.37
C ASP A 567 -1.82 8.90 -33.16
N ASP A 568 -0.69 8.70 -33.83
CA ASP A 568 -0.37 7.53 -34.65
C ASP A 568 0.31 6.40 -33.85
N LEU A 569 0.69 6.65 -32.61
CA LEU A 569 1.30 5.66 -31.73
C LEU A 569 0.22 4.93 -30.93
N VAL A 570 -0.01 3.66 -31.29
CA VAL A 570 -0.92 2.81 -30.52
C VAL A 570 -0.29 2.45 -29.18
N ILE A 571 -0.95 2.89 -28.11
CA ILE A 571 -0.65 2.62 -26.69
C ILE A 571 -1.81 1.80 -26.11
N ASP A 572 -1.47 0.69 -25.43
CA ASP A 572 -2.44 -0.25 -24.87
C ASP A 572 -3.03 0.22 -23.55
N GLY A 573 -2.17 0.83 -22.72
CA GLY A 573 -2.55 1.43 -21.45
C GLY A 573 -3.64 2.48 -21.59
N LYS A 574 -4.34 2.73 -20.50
CA LYS A 574 -5.41 3.73 -20.38
C LYS A 574 -5.22 4.57 -19.12
N ASP A 575 -5.93 5.69 -19.04
CA ASP A 575 -5.92 6.54 -17.85
C ASP A 575 -6.60 5.83 -16.66
N MET A 576 -5.88 5.66 -15.55
CA MET A 576 -6.40 5.02 -14.34
C MET A 576 -7.11 5.98 -13.38
N MET A 577 -6.96 7.29 -13.56
CA MET A 577 -7.51 8.28 -12.61
C MET A 577 -9.04 8.18 -12.43
N PRO A 578 -9.86 7.92 -13.48
CA PRO A 578 -11.29 7.71 -13.29
C PRO A 578 -11.62 6.56 -12.33
N VAL A 579 -10.84 5.47 -12.35
CA VAL A 579 -11.03 4.36 -11.41
C VAL A 579 -10.69 4.78 -9.98
N LEU A 580 -9.63 5.57 -9.80
CA LEU A 580 -9.12 5.97 -8.49
C LEU A 580 -9.94 7.09 -7.83
N LEU A 581 -10.54 7.97 -8.63
CA LEU A 581 -11.24 9.15 -8.13
C LEU A 581 -12.77 9.04 -8.24
N GLU A 582 -13.28 8.31 -9.24
CA GLU A 582 -14.70 8.33 -9.59
C GLU A 582 -15.37 6.95 -9.47
N ASP A 583 -14.66 5.94 -8.96
CA ASP A 583 -15.11 4.54 -8.90
C ASP A 583 -15.56 4.00 -10.27
N ALA A 584 -14.91 4.48 -11.35
CA ALA A 584 -15.21 4.02 -12.69
C ALA A 584 -14.86 2.54 -12.89
N GLU A 585 -15.55 1.90 -13.84
CA GLU A 585 -15.19 0.57 -14.32
C GLU A 585 -13.78 0.56 -14.94
N SER A 586 -13.19 -0.64 -15.05
CA SER A 586 -11.90 -0.79 -15.71
C SER A 586 -11.96 -0.20 -17.13
N PRO A 587 -10.95 0.57 -17.54
CA PRO A 587 -10.87 1.04 -18.91
C PRO A 587 -10.49 -0.07 -19.90
N HIS A 588 -10.23 -1.29 -19.42
CA HIS A 588 -9.87 -2.46 -20.20
C HIS A 588 -11.03 -3.44 -20.27
N GLU A 589 -11.49 -3.74 -21.48
CA GLU A 589 -12.46 -4.83 -21.70
C GLU A 589 -11.80 -6.20 -21.50
N TYR A 590 -10.58 -6.35 -22.03
CA TYR A 590 -9.81 -7.59 -21.98
C TYR A 590 -8.40 -7.33 -21.47
N PHE A 591 -7.83 -8.32 -20.77
CA PHE A 591 -6.42 -8.35 -20.41
C PHE A 591 -5.78 -9.67 -20.85
N PHE A 592 -4.70 -9.59 -21.63
CA PHE A 592 -4.05 -10.73 -22.25
C PHE A 592 -2.82 -11.19 -21.45
N TYR A 593 -2.65 -12.51 -21.34
CA TYR A 593 -1.53 -13.14 -20.64
C TYR A 593 -0.64 -13.83 -21.67
N ALA A 594 0.61 -13.39 -21.77
CA ALA A 594 1.58 -13.96 -22.68
C ALA A 594 2.90 -14.29 -21.98
N HIS A 595 3.57 -15.33 -22.46
CA HIS A 595 4.86 -15.78 -21.94
C HIS A 595 5.67 -16.42 -23.08
N TRP A 596 6.95 -16.08 -23.21
CA TRP A 596 7.81 -16.54 -24.33
C TRP A 596 7.24 -16.21 -25.72
N GLY A 597 6.63 -15.03 -25.87
CA GLY A 597 5.94 -14.63 -27.10
C GLY A 597 4.78 -15.52 -27.51
N VAL A 598 4.25 -16.32 -26.58
CA VAL A 598 3.04 -17.13 -26.79
C VAL A 598 1.92 -16.53 -25.97
N LEU A 599 0.79 -16.25 -26.63
CA LEU A 599 -0.44 -15.87 -25.96
C LEU A 599 -1.06 -17.11 -25.30
N GLU A 600 -1.11 -17.13 -23.97
CA GLU A 600 -1.56 -18.28 -23.19
C GLU A 600 -2.88 -18.02 -22.45
N GLY A 601 -3.39 -16.80 -22.43
CA GLY A 601 -4.67 -16.53 -21.77
C GLY A 601 -5.24 -15.14 -21.99
N VAL A 602 -6.48 -14.99 -21.55
CA VAL A 602 -7.23 -13.72 -21.58
C VAL A 602 -8.16 -13.65 -20.37
N ARG A 603 -8.28 -12.46 -19.80
CA ARG A 603 -9.27 -12.11 -18.77
C ARG A 603 -10.29 -11.15 -19.35
N TRP A 604 -11.56 -11.39 -19.04
CA TRP A 604 -12.71 -10.52 -19.30
C TRP A 604 -13.56 -10.47 -18.03
N LYS A 605 -13.67 -9.30 -17.40
CA LYS A 605 -14.30 -9.17 -16.08
C LYS A 605 -13.71 -10.18 -15.09
N SER A 606 -14.53 -11.03 -14.47
CA SER A 606 -14.07 -12.08 -13.56
C SER A 606 -13.65 -13.37 -14.28
N TRP A 607 -13.91 -13.52 -15.58
CA TRP A 607 -13.59 -14.74 -16.33
C TRP A 607 -12.18 -14.72 -16.86
N LYS A 608 -11.43 -15.80 -16.63
CA LYS A 608 -10.08 -16.00 -17.16
C LYS A 608 -9.98 -17.33 -17.89
N LEU A 609 -9.69 -17.27 -19.19
CA LEU A 609 -9.34 -18.43 -20.00
C LEU A 609 -7.83 -18.56 -20.09
N ARG A 610 -7.31 -19.76 -19.90
CA ARG A 610 -5.92 -20.14 -20.16
C ARG A 610 -5.87 -21.31 -21.13
N ILE A 611 -4.99 -21.23 -22.12
CA ILE A 611 -4.69 -22.26 -23.09
C ILE A 611 -3.17 -22.47 -23.11
N VAL A 612 -2.70 -23.57 -22.52
CA VAL A 612 -1.26 -23.92 -22.50
C VAL A 612 -1.11 -25.34 -23.01
N ASP A 613 -0.22 -25.54 -23.98
CA ASP A 613 0.00 -26.83 -24.64
C ASP A 613 -1.32 -27.47 -25.15
N GLY A 614 -2.22 -26.63 -25.69
CA GLY A 614 -3.54 -27.04 -26.18
C GLY A 614 -4.55 -27.41 -25.09
N LYS A 615 -4.23 -27.24 -23.80
CA LYS A 615 -5.13 -27.53 -22.68
C LYS A 615 -5.85 -26.27 -22.24
N GLU A 616 -7.18 -26.32 -22.28
CA GLU A 616 -8.06 -25.23 -21.91
C GLU A 616 -8.47 -25.30 -20.44
N ALA A 617 -8.35 -24.17 -19.76
CA ALA A 617 -8.90 -23.98 -18.42
C ALA A 617 -9.57 -22.62 -18.29
N LEU A 618 -10.85 -22.63 -17.90
CA LEU A 618 -11.62 -21.42 -17.61
C LEU A 618 -11.86 -21.32 -16.11
N TYR A 619 -11.64 -20.14 -15.55
CA TYR A 619 -11.83 -19.83 -14.14
C TYR A 619 -12.72 -18.59 -13.98
N ASN A 620 -13.58 -18.57 -12.97
CA ASN A 620 -14.18 -17.35 -12.46
C ASN A 620 -13.35 -16.88 -11.25
N LEU A 621 -12.61 -15.78 -11.40
CA LEU A 621 -11.68 -15.25 -10.41
C LEU A 621 -12.37 -14.65 -9.18
N GLU A 622 -13.66 -14.33 -9.28
CA GLU A 622 -14.47 -13.88 -8.14
C GLU A 622 -14.75 -15.05 -7.18
N ASP A 623 -15.07 -16.22 -7.73
CA ASP A 623 -15.35 -17.43 -6.96
C ASP A 623 -14.06 -18.24 -6.63
N ASP A 624 -13.05 -18.16 -7.49
CA ASP A 624 -11.85 -18.99 -7.47
C ASP A 624 -10.61 -18.23 -7.95
N ILE A 625 -10.20 -17.23 -7.15
CA ILE A 625 -8.98 -16.45 -7.36
C ILE A 625 -7.69 -17.32 -7.39
N ALA A 626 -7.77 -18.54 -6.86
CA ALA A 626 -6.67 -19.49 -6.80
C ALA A 626 -6.64 -20.45 -8.01
N GLU A 627 -7.51 -20.26 -8.99
CA GLU A 627 -7.53 -21.01 -10.26
C GLU A 627 -7.51 -22.54 -10.09
N LYS A 628 -8.26 -23.06 -9.12
CA LYS A 628 -8.30 -24.48 -8.75
C LYS A 628 -9.32 -25.29 -9.53
N LYS A 629 -10.43 -24.68 -9.94
CA LYS A 629 -11.58 -25.35 -10.54
C LYS A 629 -11.77 -24.90 -11.99
N ASN A 630 -11.33 -25.74 -12.92
CA ASN A 630 -11.64 -25.54 -14.33
C ASN A 630 -13.14 -25.75 -14.59
N VAL A 631 -13.82 -24.70 -15.06
CA VAL A 631 -15.26 -24.71 -15.37
C VAL A 631 -15.56 -24.60 -16.88
N ALA A 632 -14.55 -24.76 -17.74
CA ALA A 632 -14.68 -24.59 -19.19
C ALA A 632 -15.81 -25.43 -19.82
N ALA A 633 -15.96 -26.70 -19.38
CA ALA A 633 -17.00 -27.60 -19.89
C ALA A 633 -18.43 -27.14 -19.57
N ALA A 634 -18.61 -26.35 -18.50
CA ALA A 634 -19.91 -25.83 -18.09
C ALA A 634 -20.25 -24.48 -18.74
N HIS A 635 -19.27 -23.79 -19.33
CA HIS A 635 -19.41 -22.45 -19.93
C HIS A 635 -18.79 -22.36 -21.33
N PRO A 636 -19.17 -23.23 -22.28
CA PRO A 636 -18.57 -23.25 -23.62
C PRO A 636 -18.73 -21.93 -24.39
N GLU A 637 -19.79 -21.16 -24.13
CA GLU A 637 -20.04 -19.85 -24.72
C GLU A 637 -18.99 -18.81 -24.31
N ILE A 638 -18.58 -18.81 -23.03
CA ILE A 638 -17.54 -17.92 -22.51
C ILE A 638 -16.19 -18.30 -23.09
N VAL A 639 -15.90 -19.61 -23.16
CA VAL A 639 -14.67 -20.11 -23.80
C VAL A 639 -14.58 -19.64 -25.26
N GLN A 640 -15.68 -19.73 -26.01
CA GLN A 640 -15.71 -19.30 -27.41
C GLN A 640 -15.50 -17.79 -27.55
N GLN A 641 -16.14 -16.97 -26.72
CA GLN A 641 -15.94 -15.52 -26.69
C GLN A 641 -14.47 -15.17 -26.41
N LEU A 642 -13.88 -15.80 -25.40
CA LEU A 642 -12.51 -15.52 -24.99
C LEU A 642 -11.48 -15.99 -26.03
N LYS A 643 -11.70 -17.12 -26.69
CA LYS A 643 -10.90 -17.54 -27.84
C LYS A 643 -10.98 -16.56 -29.01
N ALA A 644 -12.16 -16.00 -29.27
CA ALA A 644 -12.31 -14.98 -30.30
C ALA A 644 -11.55 -13.69 -29.96
N ALA A 645 -11.58 -13.28 -28.68
CA ALA A 645 -10.79 -12.14 -28.19
C ALA A 645 -9.27 -12.39 -28.34
N MET A 646 -8.80 -13.59 -27.97
CA MET A 646 -7.39 -13.99 -28.17
C MET A 646 -6.99 -13.94 -29.65
N ALA A 647 -7.80 -14.51 -30.55
CA ALA A 647 -7.52 -14.48 -31.99
C ALA A 647 -7.53 -13.05 -32.56
N GLY A 648 -8.40 -12.18 -32.04
CA GLY A 648 -8.43 -10.75 -32.37
C GLY A 648 -7.13 -10.05 -31.97
N PHE A 649 -6.68 -10.27 -30.74
CA PHE A 649 -5.42 -9.72 -30.23
C PHE A 649 -4.20 -10.21 -31.03
N GLU A 650 -4.09 -11.51 -31.30
CA GLU A 650 -2.99 -12.05 -32.12
C GLU A 650 -2.97 -11.44 -33.53
N LYS A 651 -4.13 -11.27 -34.16
CA LYS A 651 -4.24 -10.62 -35.47
C LYS A 651 -3.77 -9.16 -35.40
N GLU A 652 -4.14 -8.43 -34.35
CA GLU A 652 -3.70 -7.06 -34.15
C GLU A 652 -2.19 -6.97 -33.97
N MET A 653 -1.62 -7.78 -33.07
CA MET A 653 -0.17 -7.83 -32.85
C MET A 653 0.55 -8.12 -34.16
N ASN A 654 0.16 -9.16 -34.90
CA ASN A 654 0.79 -9.53 -36.18
C ASN A 654 0.76 -8.43 -37.26
N THR A 655 -0.14 -7.44 -37.15
CA THR A 655 -0.25 -6.34 -38.13
C THR A 655 0.52 -5.10 -37.70
N ASN A 656 0.64 -4.84 -36.39
CA ASN A 656 1.10 -3.58 -35.83
C ASN A 656 2.30 -3.72 -34.87
N VAL A 657 3.05 -4.83 -34.93
CA VAL A 657 4.30 -4.97 -34.16
C VAL A 657 5.32 -3.94 -34.63
N ARG A 658 5.87 -3.21 -33.66
CA ARG A 658 7.06 -2.38 -33.81
C ARG A 658 8.27 -3.20 -33.36
N PRO A 659 9.35 -3.25 -34.15
CA PRO A 659 10.47 -4.14 -33.87
C PRO A 659 11.30 -3.64 -32.70
N ALA A 660 11.93 -4.56 -31.97
CA ALA A 660 12.89 -4.21 -30.93
C ALA A 660 14.16 -3.60 -31.58
N GLY A 661 14.97 -2.93 -30.77
CA GLY A 661 16.27 -2.44 -31.19
C GLY A 661 17.24 -3.59 -31.44
N SER A 662 18.18 -3.38 -32.35
CA SER A 662 19.28 -4.31 -32.60
C SER A 662 20.60 -3.56 -32.80
N VAL A 663 21.67 -4.04 -32.16
CA VAL A 663 23.05 -3.59 -32.33
C VAL A 663 23.85 -4.71 -32.97
N GLU A 664 24.63 -4.38 -34.00
CA GLU A 664 25.58 -5.31 -34.60
C GLU A 664 26.84 -5.42 -33.75
N ASN A 665 27.33 -6.64 -33.54
CA ASN A 665 28.54 -6.92 -32.75
C ASN A 665 28.47 -6.40 -31.30
N PRO A 666 27.42 -6.78 -30.53
CA PRO A 666 27.28 -6.34 -29.15
C PRO A 666 28.44 -6.79 -28.30
N LYS A 667 28.76 -6.00 -27.27
CA LYS A 667 29.84 -6.28 -26.35
C LYS A 667 29.35 -6.20 -24.91
N PRO A 668 29.81 -7.09 -24.02
CA PRO A 668 29.68 -6.89 -22.59
C PRO A 668 30.26 -5.55 -22.16
N LEU A 669 29.53 -4.83 -21.32
CA LEU A 669 30.03 -3.64 -20.65
C LEU A 669 31.23 -4.00 -19.75
N SER A 670 32.22 -3.10 -19.71
CA SER A 670 33.45 -3.29 -18.92
C SER A 670 33.96 -1.94 -18.42
N ILE A 671 34.83 -1.94 -17.41
CA ILE A 671 35.52 -0.71 -16.99
C ILE A 671 36.44 -0.28 -18.15
N GLU A 672 36.16 0.88 -18.73
CA GLU A 672 37.10 1.51 -19.65
C GLU A 672 38.40 1.78 -18.89
N ARG A 673 39.47 1.05 -19.23
CA ARG A 673 40.81 1.47 -18.84
C ARG A 673 41.08 2.72 -19.65
N SER A 674 41.01 3.90 -19.02
CA SER A 674 41.50 5.15 -19.59
C SER A 674 42.88 4.87 -20.22
N ARG A 675 42.96 4.98 -21.55
CA ARG A 675 44.23 4.86 -22.27
C ARG A 675 45.11 6.06 -22.01
#